data_AF-A0A7G2FD80-F1
#
_entry.id   AF-A0A7G2FD80-F1
#
_cell.length_a   1.000
_cell.length_b   1.000
_cell.length_c   1.000
_cell.angle_alpha   90.00
_cell.angle_beta   90.00
_cell.angle_gamma   90.00
#
_symmetry.space_group_name_H-M   'P 1'
#
loop_
_entity.id
_entity.type
_entity.pdbx_description
1 polymer ?
#
loop_
_entity_poly.entity_id
_entity_poly.type
_entity_poly.pdbx_seq_one_letter_code
_entity_poly.pdbx_strand_id
1 'polypeptide(L)'
;MADKSETTPPSIDGNVLVAKSLSHLGVTHMFGVVGIPVTSLASRAMALGIRFIAFHNEQSAGYAASAYGYLTGKPGILLTVSGPGCVHGLAGLSNAWVNTWPMVMISGSCDQRDVGRGDFQELDQIEAVKAFSKLSEKAKDVREIPDCVSRVLDRAVSGRPGGCYLDIPTDVLRQKISESEADKLVDEVERSRKEEPIRGSLRSEIESAVSLLRKAERPLIVFGKGAAYSRAEDELKKLVEITGIPFLPTPMGKGLLPDTHEFSATAARSLAIGKCDVALVVGARLNWLLHFGESPKWDKDVKFILVDVSEEEIELRKPHLGIVGDAKTVIGLLNREIKDDPFCLGKSNSWVESISKKAKENGEKMEIQLAKDVVPFNFLTPMRIIRDAILAVEGPSPVVVSEGANTMDVGRSVLVQKEPRTRLDAGTWGTMGVGLGYCIAAAVASPDRLVVAVEGDSGFGFSAMEVETLVRYNLAVVIIVFNNGGVYGGDRRGPEEISGPHKEDPAPTSFVPNAGYHKLIEAFGGKGYIVETPDELKSALAESFAARKPAVPLMVSDEKEHREQSRLQVRHNMKPELPGFYYDEEKNRYFPIKGPIPGAKSSSSSRTKQKPEPKPEQETNYQKRTKLKALKLVYSRELNGNVIPVNKKMSNFRDEIQKTQASYPVVWRYGSTEDIGDTALKQFQVDVQTPVGLTRKNILVAGSAGGCLSILRVSKDRQVYDGVIECDPVSVLPCKENDTEEREAPEHILRPTQPCLVALSSISSIELIGRSDASENSHPVNRALITTLGSTGRGSIFILNVAEEVNILTPRSLQGNVSSECTIWTSDCNISGSHAAIGTDLGAGLVDLETGVGSYFLRSKSDVFALQFHQSGNIVHCGLRNGAIVSVDLRERPGRPFPRLTRHQIRYQSSSKTGLTSTKKQWFELQGNINPSHVIYMPSSLTCLKTLKTSDQYLMASSMDGTIKLYDQRMVKRGVGVQTYEGHVNSHTPIEFGIDPSERFILSGGDDCYTRIWSIKSGQLMSENKFSNSVPSVVCWSADERQRDRKDSIGHGAWLGSREAIFNLL
;
A
#
# COMPACT_ATOMS: atom_id res chain seq x y z
N MET A 1 -31.30 19.06 -65.70
CA MET A 1 -30.93 19.30 -64.29
C MET A 1 -29.72 18.43 -64.00
N ALA A 2 -28.56 19.04 -63.81
CA ALA A 2 -27.31 18.32 -63.58
C ALA A 2 -27.28 17.75 -62.16
N ASP A 3 -26.84 16.50 -62.08
CA ASP A 3 -26.72 15.64 -60.92
C ASP A 3 -25.76 16.27 -59.90
N LYS A 4 -26.28 16.66 -58.72
CA LYS A 4 -25.45 17.07 -57.59
C LYS A 4 -25.01 15.80 -56.87
N SER A 5 -23.83 15.30 -57.21
CA SER A 5 -23.12 14.35 -56.34
C SER A 5 -22.86 15.05 -55.01
N GLU A 6 -23.57 14.67 -53.95
CA GLU A 6 -23.27 15.06 -52.57
C GLU A 6 -21.87 14.53 -52.23
N THR A 7 -20.85 15.38 -52.36
CA THR A 7 -19.54 15.15 -51.76
C THR A 7 -19.74 15.19 -50.25
N THR A 8 -19.77 14.02 -49.61
CA THR A 8 -19.71 13.91 -48.16
C THR A 8 -18.48 14.69 -47.67
N PRO A 9 -18.64 15.61 -46.70
CA PRO A 9 -17.50 16.37 -46.20
C PRO A 9 -16.42 15.42 -45.65
N PRO A 10 -15.13 15.75 -45.82
CA PRO A 10 -14.05 14.92 -45.32
C PRO A 10 -14.22 14.69 -43.81
N SER A 11 -14.04 13.45 -43.38
CA SER A 11 -14.19 13.03 -41.98
C SER A 11 -12.98 12.23 -41.53
N ILE A 12 -12.63 12.38 -40.25
CA ILE A 12 -11.54 11.66 -39.60
C ILE A 12 -12.10 10.79 -38.46
N ASP A 13 -11.37 9.75 -38.07
CA ASP A 13 -11.72 8.92 -36.93
C ASP A 13 -11.05 9.38 -35.62
N GLY A 14 -11.47 8.79 -34.49
CA GLY A 14 -10.88 9.07 -33.18
C GLY A 14 -9.38 8.81 -33.10
N ASN A 15 -8.85 7.79 -33.80
CA ASN A 15 -7.40 7.54 -33.84
C ASN A 15 -6.62 8.73 -34.42
N VAL A 16 -7.11 9.31 -35.53
CA VAL A 16 -6.51 10.50 -36.13
C VAL A 16 -6.66 11.71 -35.19
N LEU A 17 -7.83 11.88 -34.56
CA LEU A 17 -8.05 13.02 -33.67
C LEU A 17 -7.16 12.99 -32.42
N VAL A 18 -6.96 11.84 -31.78
CA VAL A 18 -6.00 11.71 -30.65
C VAL A 18 -4.59 12.07 -31.11
N ALA A 19 -4.13 11.50 -32.23
CA ALA A 19 -2.81 11.77 -32.78
C ALA A 19 -2.62 13.25 -33.13
N LYS A 20 -3.64 13.88 -33.72
CA LYS A 20 -3.67 15.31 -34.06
C LYS A 20 -3.59 16.18 -32.81
N SER A 21 -4.40 15.91 -31.80
CA SER A 21 -4.37 16.62 -30.52
C SER A 21 -3.01 16.52 -29.83
N LEU A 22 -2.41 15.32 -29.78
CA LEU A 22 -1.07 15.13 -29.20
C LEU A 22 -0.02 15.94 -29.95
N SER A 23 0.01 15.84 -31.28
CA SER A 23 0.98 16.55 -32.13
C SER A 23 0.84 18.06 -31.98
N HIS A 24 -0.40 18.57 -32.01
CA HIS A 24 -0.69 20.00 -31.90
C HIS A 24 -0.29 20.56 -30.53
N LEU A 25 -0.47 19.76 -29.46
CA LEU A 25 -0.04 20.11 -28.10
C LEU A 25 1.46 19.87 -27.83
N GLY A 26 2.25 19.63 -28.88
CA GLY A 26 3.71 19.60 -28.83
C GLY A 26 4.32 18.28 -28.37
N VAL A 27 3.55 17.19 -28.36
CA VAL A 27 4.09 15.84 -28.19
C VAL A 27 4.91 15.46 -29.42
N THR A 28 6.13 15.01 -29.19
CA THR A 28 7.08 14.64 -30.25
C THR A 28 7.48 13.17 -30.20
N HIS A 29 7.28 12.51 -29.06
CA HIS A 29 7.72 11.14 -28.82
C HIS A 29 6.65 10.37 -28.06
N MET A 30 6.48 9.11 -28.45
CA MET A 30 5.63 8.13 -27.77
C MET A 30 6.42 6.83 -27.59
N PHE A 31 6.23 6.19 -26.46
CA PHE A 31 6.85 4.91 -26.09
C PHE A 31 5.72 3.91 -25.87
N GLY A 32 5.87 2.65 -26.27
CA GLY A 32 4.79 1.71 -26.01
C GLY A 32 4.90 0.36 -26.66
N VAL A 33 3.85 -0.42 -26.46
CA VAL A 33 3.61 -1.69 -27.15
C VAL A 33 2.26 -1.58 -27.82
N VAL A 34 2.20 -1.91 -29.11
CA VAL A 34 0.98 -1.82 -29.91
C VAL A 34 0.23 -3.16 -29.93
N GLY A 35 -1.06 -3.07 -30.24
CA GLY A 35 -1.98 -4.18 -30.38
C GLY A 35 -3.41 -3.63 -30.41
N ILE A 36 -4.41 -4.48 -30.34
CA ILE A 36 -5.80 -4.02 -30.29
C ILE A 36 -6.00 -3.16 -29.02
N PRO A 37 -6.64 -1.98 -29.09
CA PRO A 37 -7.16 -1.29 -30.28
C PRO A 37 -6.25 -0.18 -30.84
N VAL A 38 -5.05 0.01 -30.29
CA VAL A 38 -4.23 1.24 -30.48
C VAL A 38 -3.19 1.18 -31.62
N THR A 39 -3.06 0.07 -32.36
CA THR A 39 -2.11 -0.02 -33.48
C THR A 39 -2.31 1.08 -34.52
N SER A 40 -3.57 1.41 -34.84
CA SER A 40 -3.89 2.49 -35.77
C SER A 40 -3.48 3.84 -35.19
N LEU A 41 -3.76 4.11 -33.91
CA LEU A 41 -3.36 5.34 -33.23
C LEU A 41 -1.84 5.57 -33.31
N ALA A 42 -1.02 4.56 -33.02
CA ALA A 42 0.43 4.67 -33.14
C ALA A 42 0.86 5.04 -34.57
N SER A 43 0.27 4.39 -35.58
CA SER A 43 0.57 4.64 -36.99
C SER A 43 0.14 6.05 -37.43
N ARG A 44 -1.01 6.54 -36.95
CA ARG A 44 -1.50 7.91 -37.21
C ARG A 44 -0.62 8.97 -36.54
N ALA A 45 -0.19 8.72 -35.30
CA ALA A 45 0.76 9.59 -34.59
C ALA A 45 2.07 9.73 -35.36
N MET A 46 2.62 8.61 -35.87
CA MET A 46 3.80 8.63 -36.74
C MET A 46 3.60 9.42 -38.03
N ALA A 47 2.45 9.28 -38.68
CA ALA A 47 2.12 10.03 -39.89
C ALA A 47 2.03 11.55 -39.65
N LEU A 48 1.78 11.96 -38.40
CA LEU A 48 1.75 13.37 -37.99
C LEU A 48 3.08 13.86 -37.38
N GLY A 49 4.14 13.06 -37.44
CA GLY A 49 5.49 13.46 -37.03
C GLY A 49 5.87 13.10 -35.58
N ILE A 50 5.01 12.38 -34.86
CA ILE A 50 5.36 11.84 -33.53
C ILE A 50 6.22 10.60 -33.70
N ARG A 51 7.43 10.60 -33.14
CA ARG A 51 8.30 9.43 -33.16
C ARG A 51 7.80 8.37 -32.18
N PHE A 52 7.43 7.20 -32.69
CA PHE A 52 7.03 6.05 -31.85
C PHE A 52 8.21 5.12 -31.60
N ILE A 53 8.50 4.83 -30.32
CA ILE A 53 9.51 3.89 -29.88
C ILE A 53 8.79 2.65 -29.32
N ALA A 54 8.73 1.60 -30.13
CA ALA A 54 8.14 0.32 -29.77
C ALA A 54 9.06 -0.54 -28.89
N PHE A 55 8.54 -1.10 -27.80
CA PHE A 55 9.22 -1.97 -26.82
C PHE A 55 8.68 -3.40 -26.87
N HIS A 56 9.25 -4.30 -26.07
CA HIS A 56 8.72 -5.67 -25.87
C HIS A 56 7.78 -5.76 -24.68
N ASN A 57 7.91 -4.85 -23.72
CA ASN A 57 7.09 -4.82 -22.51
C ASN A 57 6.67 -3.40 -22.15
N GLU A 58 5.39 -3.19 -21.82
CA GLU A 58 4.84 -1.90 -21.41
C GLU A 58 5.48 -1.36 -20.13
N GLN A 59 5.99 -2.22 -19.25
CA GLN A 59 6.77 -1.82 -18.06
C GLN A 59 8.01 -1.01 -18.47
N SER A 60 8.84 -1.56 -19.35
CA SER A 60 10.06 -0.90 -19.85
C SER A 60 9.73 0.37 -20.64
N ALA A 61 8.67 0.32 -21.46
CA ALA A 61 8.18 1.50 -22.19
C ALA A 61 7.72 2.60 -21.22
N GLY A 62 7.05 2.23 -20.14
CA GLY A 62 6.60 3.16 -19.11
C GLY A 62 7.75 3.76 -18.31
N TYR A 63 8.78 2.99 -17.98
CA TYR A 63 10.01 3.53 -17.42
C TYR A 63 10.69 4.51 -18.38
N ALA A 64 10.75 4.19 -19.66
CA ALA A 64 11.28 5.09 -20.68
C ALA A 64 10.49 6.40 -20.78
N ALA A 65 9.16 6.33 -20.87
CA ALA A 65 8.29 7.51 -20.89
C ALA A 65 8.49 8.37 -19.64
N SER A 66 8.58 7.76 -18.45
CA SER A 66 8.81 8.48 -17.20
C SER A 66 10.16 9.23 -17.18
N ALA A 67 11.24 8.58 -17.63
CA ALA A 67 12.57 9.19 -17.67
C ALA A 67 12.67 10.27 -18.76
N TYR A 68 12.03 10.06 -19.92
CA TYR A 68 11.92 11.10 -20.95
C TYR A 68 11.23 12.35 -20.39
N GLY A 69 10.20 12.15 -19.56
CA GLY A 69 9.55 13.19 -18.78
C GLY A 69 10.50 14.01 -17.92
N TYR A 70 11.28 13.33 -17.09
CA TYR A 70 12.29 13.94 -16.22
C TYR A 70 13.38 14.69 -16.99
N LEU A 71 13.90 14.09 -18.08
CA LEU A 71 15.02 14.64 -18.84
C LEU A 71 14.63 15.89 -19.63
N THR A 72 13.42 15.90 -20.21
CA THR A 72 12.97 16.97 -21.13
C THR A 72 12.12 18.04 -20.43
N GLY A 73 11.44 17.71 -19.33
CA GLY A 73 10.45 18.59 -18.70
C GLY A 73 9.09 18.59 -19.43
N LYS A 74 8.92 17.77 -20.46
CA LYS A 74 7.66 17.56 -21.19
C LYS A 74 7.10 16.18 -20.83
N PRO A 75 5.77 15.96 -20.71
CA PRO A 75 5.23 14.64 -20.42
C PRO A 75 5.73 13.58 -21.42
N GLY A 76 6.32 12.50 -20.91
CA GLY A 76 6.56 11.32 -21.74
C GLY A 76 5.24 10.57 -21.96
N ILE A 77 4.98 10.14 -23.18
CA ILE A 77 3.72 9.45 -23.52
C ILE A 77 3.97 7.95 -23.59
N LEU A 78 3.28 7.19 -22.75
CA LEU A 78 3.19 5.74 -22.82
C LEU A 78 1.91 5.36 -23.54
N LEU A 79 1.98 4.61 -24.65
CA LEU A 79 0.82 4.02 -25.32
C LEU A 79 0.75 2.52 -25.03
N THR A 80 -0.38 2.04 -24.55
CA THR A 80 -0.62 0.61 -24.29
C THR A 80 -1.92 0.13 -24.91
N VAL A 81 -2.02 -1.20 -25.03
CA VAL A 81 -3.29 -1.89 -25.28
C VAL A 81 -4.20 -1.89 -24.04
N SER A 82 -5.39 -2.46 -24.20
CA SER A 82 -6.38 -2.68 -23.13
C SER A 82 -5.93 -3.72 -22.09
N GLY A 83 -6.67 -3.82 -20.99
CA GLY A 83 -6.58 -4.84 -19.94
C GLY A 83 -5.14 -5.14 -19.50
N PRO A 84 -4.53 -6.24 -19.98
CA PRO A 84 -3.16 -6.61 -19.65
C PRO A 84 -2.12 -5.52 -19.96
N GLY A 85 -2.27 -4.77 -21.06
CA GLY A 85 -1.35 -3.67 -21.40
C GLY A 85 -1.42 -2.55 -20.36
N CYS A 86 -2.63 -2.25 -19.87
CA CYS A 86 -2.83 -1.33 -18.76
C CYS A 86 -2.14 -1.84 -17.49
N VAL A 87 -2.32 -3.12 -17.15
CA VAL A 87 -1.69 -3.75 -15.98
C VAL A 87 -0.17 -3.75 -16.05
N HIS A 88 0.44 -4.03 -17.20
CA HIS A 88 1.89 -3.97 -17.37
C HIS A 88 2.42 -2.52 -17.33
N GLY A 89 1.67 -1.57 -17.91
CA GLY A 89 2.01 -0.15 -17.90
C GLY A 89 1.94 0.51 -16.52
N LEU A 90 1.16 -0.05 -15.58
CA LEU A 90 1.07 0.43 -14.19
C LEU A 90 2.44 0.54 -13.50
N ALA A 91 3.38 -0.35 -13.82
CA ALA A 91 4.72 -0.32 -13.26
C ALA A 91 5.45 1.00 -13.63
N GLY A 92 5.31 1.44 -14.88
CA GLY A 92 5.84 2.73 -15.33
C GLY A 92 5.09 3.92 -14.74
N LEU A 93 3.75 3.86 -14.74
CA LEU A 93 2.89 4.95 -14.25
C LEU A 93 3.14 5.23 -12.76
N SER A 94 3.18 4.18 -11.95
CA SER A 94 3.47 4.25 -10.52
C SER A 94 4.91 4.71 -10.23
N ASN A 95 5.89 4.30 -11.06
CA ASN A 95 7.25 4.80 -10.96
C ASN A 95 7.37 6.29 -11.29
N ALA A 96 6.63 6.79 -12.28
CA ALA A 96 6.54 8.21 -12.60
C ALA A 96 5.90 9.00 -11.45
N TRP A 97 4.82 8.48 -10.86
CA TRP A 97 4.16 9.05 -9.68
C TRP A 97 5.11 9.18 -8.49
N VAL A 98 5.77 8.09 -8.08
CA VAL A 98 6.64 8.13 -6.88
C VAL A 98 7.88 9.00 -7.10
N ASN A 99 8.45 9.01 -8.31
CA ASN A 99 9.61 9.84 -8.65
C ASN A 99 9.24 11.28 -9.00
N THR A 100 7.95 11.58 -9.10
CA THR A 100 7.40 12.91 -9.40
C THR A 100 7.85 13.40 -10.78
N TRP A 101 7.68 12.56 -11.81
CA TRP A 101 8.08 12.83 -13.18
C TRP A 101 6.86 12.90 -14.10
N PRO A 102 6.81 13.88 -15.02
CA PRO A 102 5.64 14.09 -15.87
C PRO A 102 5.53 12.96 -16.90
N MET A 103 4.42 12.24 -16.88
CA MET A 103 4.15 11.16 -17.82
C MET A 103 2.65 11.05 -18.04
N VAL A 104 2.22 10.72 -19.26
CA VAL A 104 0.83 10.35 -19.56
C VAL A 104 0.82 8.95 -20.12
N MET A 105 0.05 8.07 -19.51
CA MET A 105 -0.26 6.75 -20.04
C MET A 105 -1.61 6.80 -20.75
N ILE A 106 -1.61 6.45 -22.03
CA ILE A 106 -2.80 6.36 -22.88
C ILE A 106 -3.04 4.89 -23.18
N SER A 107 -4.23 4.39 -22.88
CA SER A 107 -4.61 3.02 -23.20
C SER A 107 -5.90 2.97 -24.01
N GLY A 108 -5.95 2.05 -24.96
CA GLY A 108 -7.24 1.61 -25.49
C GLY A 108 -8.03 0.85 -24.45
N SER A 109 -9.36 0.81 -24.56
CA SER A 109 -10.23 -0.04 -23.73
C SER A 109 -11.33 -0.71 -24.56
N CYS A 110 -12.06 -1.63 -23.93
CA CYS A 110 -13.19 -2.35 -24.55
C CYS A 110 -14.31 -1.40 -25.02
N ASP A 111 -15.21 -1.90 -25.87
CA ASP A 111 -16.35 -1.12 -26.34
C ASP A 111 -17.25 -0.75 -25.14
N GLN A 112 -17.68 0.51 -25.04
CA GLN A 112 -18.41 1.01 -23.86
C GLN A 112 -19.70 0.24 -23.56
N ARG A 113 -20.40 -0.24 -24.59
CA ARG A 113 -21.65 -1.02 -24.47
C ARG A 113 -21.44 -2.44 -23.95
N ASP A 114 -20.21 -2.94 -24.01
CA ASP A 114 -19.88 -4.33 -23.72
C ASP A 114 -19.25 -4.51 -22.33
N VAL A 115 -19.01 -3.41 -21.60
CA VAL A 115 -18.56 -3.40 -20.20
C VAL A 115 -19.47 -4.22 -19.30
N GLY A 116 -18.89 -5.10 -18.48
CA GLY A 116 -19.58 -5.99 -17.54
C GLY A 116 -20.02 -7.32 -18.17
N ARG A 117 -19.69 -7.56 -19.45
CA ARG A 117 -20.08 -8.77 -20.18
C ARG A 117 -18.92 -9.74 -20.40
N GLY A 118 -17.71 -9.36 -19.98
CA GLY A 118 -16.49 -10.14 -20.23
C GLY A 118 -15.93 -9.92 -21.63
N ASP A 119 -15.95 -8.67 -22.12
CA ASP A 119 -15.37 -8.31 -23.42
C ASP A 119 -13.85 -8.60 -23.48
N PHE A 120 -13.30 -8.60 -24.69
CA PHE A 120 -11.88 -8.79 -24.92
C PHE A 120 -11.05 -7.81 -24.09
N GLN A 121 -10.20 -8.36 -23.20
CA GLN A 121 -9.34 -7.59 -22.31
C GLN A 121 -10.11 -6.58 -21.42
N GLU A 122 -11.35 -6.90 -21.04
CA GLU A 122 -12.16 -6.07 -20.16
C GLU A 122 -11.47 -5.87 -18.80
N LEU A 123 -11.32 -4.59 -18.42
CA LEU A 123 -10.80 -4.13 -17.14
C LEU A 123 -11.39 -2.74 -16.87
N ASP A 124 -11.79 -2.45 -15.63
CA ASP A 124 -12.00 -1.06 -15.22
C ASP A 124 -10.65 -0.36 -15.04
N GLN A 125 -10.12 0.14 -16.16
CA GLN A 125 -8.78 0.71 -16.21
C GLN A 125 -8.66 2.01 -15.40
N ILE A 126 -9.74 2.79 -15.30
CA ILE A 126 -9.76 4.03 -14.54
C ILE A 126 -9.60 3.75 -13.05
N GLU A 127 -10.37 2.79 -12.51
CA GLU A 127 -10.25 2.43 -11.11
C GLU A 127 -8.91 1.72 -10.82
N ALA A 128 -8.39 0.91 -11.75
CA ALA A 128 -7.10 0.24 -11.59
C ALA A 128 -5.91 1.21 -11.45
N VAL A 129 -5.92 2.33 -12.16
CA VAL A 129 -4.78 3.29 -12.20
C VAL A 129 -4.90 4.46 -11.24
N LYS A 130 -6.08 4.66 -10.62
CA LYS A 130 -6.43 5.85 -9.83
C LYS A 130 -5.47 6.13 -8.68
N ALA A 131 -4.98 5.09 -8.00
CA ALA A 131 -4.04 5.23 -6.88
C ALA A 131 -2.63 5.69 -7.29
N PHE A 132 -2.31 5.61 -8.58
CA PHE A 132 -0.97 5.85 -9.13
C PHE A 132 -0.93 7.00 -10.14
N SER A 133 -1.99 7.80 -10.23
CA SER A 133 -2.11 8.88 -11.21
C SER A 133 -2.67 10.16 -10.57
N LYS A 134 -2.23 11.32 -11.09
CA LYS A 134 -2.71 12.64 -10.68
C LYS A 134 -4.09 12.96 -11.21
N LEU A 135 -4.42 12.32 -12.33
CA LEU A 135 -5.66 12.46 -13.06
C LEU A 135 -5.80 11.23 -13.95
N SER A 136 -6.96 10.60 -13.89
CA SER A 136 -7.41 9.53 -14.78
C SER A 136 -8.65 10.02 -15.49
N GLU A 137 -8.62 10.08 -16.81
CA GLU A 137 -9.77 10.47 -17.63
C GLU A 137 -10.15 9.39 -18.62
N LYS A 138 -11.42 9.37 -18.99
CA LYS A 138 -11.97 8.49 -20.02
C LYS A 138 -12.72 9.33 -21.04
N ALA A 139 -12.30 9.32 -22.30
CA ALA A 139 -13.04 9.96 -23.38
C ALA A 139 -14.21 9.05 -23.79
N LYS A 140 -15.45 9.53 -23.67
CA LYS A 140 -16.67 8.75 -23.94
C LYS A 140 -17.28 9.03 -25.31
N ASP A 141 -16.92 10.17 -25.91
CA ASP A 141 -17.28 10.59 -27.27
C ASP A 141 -16.04 11.15 -27.99
N VAL A 142 -15.99 11.01 -29.31
CA VAL A 142 -14.88 11.50 -30.14
C VAL A 142 -14.62 13.00 -29.94
N ARG A 143 -15.66 13.79 -29.66
CA ARG A 143 -15.53 15.25 -29.45
C ARG A 143 -14.81 15.62 -28.15
N GLU A 144 -14.76 14.72 -27.17
CA GLU A 144 -14.10 14.94 -25.88
C GLU A 144 -12.58 14.75 -25.96
N ILE A 145 -12.07 14.09 -27.01
CA ILE A 145 -10.66 13.71 -27.13
C ILE A 145 -9.70 14.90 -26.95
N PRO A 146 -9.84 16.04 -27.67
CA PRO A 146 -8.89 17.14 -27.56
C PRO A 146 -8.79 17.70 -26.13
N ASP A 147 -9.94 17.84 -25.48
CA ASP A 147 -10.09 18.32 -24.12
C ASP A 147 -9.43 17.38 -23.10
N CYS A 148 -9.72 16.08 -23.19
CA CYS A 148 -9.11 15.07 -22.33
C CYS A 148 -7.59 15.03 -22.49
N VAL A 149 -7.09 15.07 -23.72
CA VAL A 149 -5.65 15.10 -24.02
C VAL A 149 -4.98 16.32 -23.39
N SER A 150 -5.56 17.52 -23.53
CA SER A 150 -4.99 18.73 -22.91
C SER A 150 -4.94 18.62 -21.40
N ARG A 151 -6.04 18.20 -20.76
CA ARG A 151 -6.11 18.11 -19.30
C ARG A 151 -5.08 17.15 -18.72
N VAL A 152 -4.91 15.96 -19.31
CA VAL A 152 -3.90 15.00 -18.82
C VAL A 152 -2.47 15.49 -19.05
N LEU A 153 -2.18 16.17 -20.16
CA LEU A 153 -0.86 16.75 -20.43
C LEU A 153 -0.54 17.90 -19.46
N ASP A 154 -1.48 18.83 -19.26
CA ASP A 154 -1.34 19.95 -18.33
C ASP A 154 -1.23 19.46 -16.88
N ARG A 155 -2.00 18.45 -16.52
CA ARG A 155 -1.98 17.89 -15.18
C ARG A 155 -0.71 17.09 -14.90
N ALA A 156 -0.10 16.45 -15.90
CA ALA A 156 1.16 15.73 -15.71
C ALA A 156 2.32 16.65 -15.26
N VAL A 157 2.33 17.91 -15.72
CA VAL A 157 3.40 18.89 -15.39
C VAL A 157 3.06 19.85 -14.24
N SER A 158 1.80 20.20 -14.03
CA SER A 158 1.41 21.26 -13.08
C SER A 158 1.66 20.89 -11.61
N GLY A 159 2.03 21.88 -10.79
CA GLY A 159 2.37 21.65 -9.37
C GLY A 159 3.51 20.62 -9.23
N ARG A 160 3.33 19.60 -8.39
CA ARG A 160 4.26 18.46 -8.33
C ARG A 160 4.05 17.56 -9.56
N PRO A 161 5.04 17.39 -10.47
CA PRO A 161 4.85 16.56 -11.66
C PRO A 161 4.58 15.09 -11.29
N GLY A 162 3.94 14.35 -12.19
CA GLY A 162 3.63 12.94 -11.96
C GLY A 162 2.90 12.29 -13.13
N GLY A 163 2.55 11.01 -12.96
CA GLY A 163 1.82 10.23 -13.94
C GLY A 163 0.34 10.65 -14.05
N CYS A 164 -0.18 10.72 -15.26
CA CYS A 164 -1.60 10.86 -15.58
C CYS A 164 -2.03 9.72 -16.51
N TYR A 165 -3.33 9.47 -16.58
CA TYR A 165 -3.90 8.37 -17.33
C TYR A 165 -5.07 8.81 -18.22
N LEU A 166 -5.12 8.30 -19.45
CA LEU A 166 -6.19 8.53 -20.42
C LEU A 166 -6.67 7.21 -21.02
N ASP A 167 -7.92 6.86 -20.73
CA ASP A 167 -8.66 5.74 -21.32
C ASP A 167 -9.39 6.19 -22.58
N ILE A 168 -9.21 5.47 -23.68
CA ILE A 168 -9.91 5.73 -24.94
C ILE A 168 -10.54 4.43 -25.46
N PRO A 169 -11.87 4.27 -25.32
CA PRO A 169 -12.59 3.08 -25.77
C PRO A 169 -12.45 2.80 -27.26
N THR A 170 -12.53 1.51 -27.61
CA THR A 170 -12.42 1.04 -28.99
C THR A 170 -13.50 1.65 -29.89
N ASP A 171 -14.74 1.79 -29.40
CA ASP A 171 -15.83 2.43 -30.12
C ASP A 171 -15.57 3.92 -30.35
N VAL A 172 -15.01 4.63 -29.36
CA VAL A 172 -14.63 6.05 -29.47
C VAL A 172 -13.50 6.25 -30.47
N LEU A 173 -12.48 5.38 -30.48
CA LEU A 173 -11.40 5.40 -31.47
C LEU A 173 -11.91 5.21 -32.92
N ARG A 174 -13.07 4.58 -33.10
CA ARG A 174 -13.70 4.29 -34.41
C ARG A 174 -14.77 5.31 -34.81
N GLN A 175 -15.27 6.11 -33.88
CA GLN A 175 -16.21 7.19 -34.18
C GLN A 175 -15.60 8.18 -35.18
N LYS A 176 -16.45 8.76 -36.03
CA LYS A 176 -16.05 9.73 -37.06
C LYS A 176 -16.58 11.12 -36.74
N ILE A 177 -15.80 12.12 -37.09
CA ILE A 177 -16.13 13.54 -36.99
C ILE A 177 -15.71 14.26 -38.27
N SER A 178 -16.39 15.36 -38.62
CA SER A 178 -15.96 16.17 -39.77
C SER A 178 -14.61 16.82 -39.50
N GLU A 179 -13.77 16.94 -40.53
CA GLU A 179 -12.42 17.51 -40.38
C GLU A 179 -12.46 18.97 -39.86
N SER A 180 -13.42 19.77 -40.35
CA SER A 180 -13.61 21.15 -39.89
C SER A 180 -14.02 21.25 -38.41
N GLU A 181 -14.83 20.32 -37.91
CA GLU A 181 -15.21 20.29 -36.49
C GLU A 181 -14.02 19.83 -35.63
N ALA A 182 -13.24 18.85 -36.08
CA ALA A 182 -12.02 18.42 -35.41
C ALA A 182 -10.99 19.55 -35.29
N ASP A 183 -10.73 20.30 -36.37
CA ASP A 183 -9.84 21.47 -36.36
C ASP A 183 -10.30 22.51 -35.33
N LYS A 184 -11.59 22.83 -35.36
CA LYS A 184 -12.19 23.78 -34.42
C LYS A 184 -11.97 23.37 -32.96
N LEU A 185 -12.21 22.10 -32.63
CA LEU A 185 -12.05 21.60 -31.25
C LEU A 185 -10.59 21.65 -30.79
N VAL A 186 -9.64 21.27 -31.65
CA VAL A 186 -8.20 21.34 -31.33
C VAL A 186 -7.74 22.79 -31.12
N ASP A 187 -8.18 23.72 -31.98
CA ASP A 187 -7.85 25.15 -31.87
C ASP A 187 -8.47 25.81 -30.63
N GLU A 188 -9.66 25.39 -30.22
CA GLU A 188 -10.34 25.89 -29.01
C GLU A 188 -9.58 25.51 -27.74
N VAL A 189 -9.11 24.26 -27.67
CA VAL A 189 -8.28 23.76 -26.58
C VAL A 189 -6.98 24.54 -26.48
N GLU A 190 -6.28 24.74 -27.59
CA GLU A 190 -5.02 25.50 -27.59
C GLU A 190 -5.22 26.93 -27.08
N ARG A 191 -6.25 27.63 -27.55
CA ARG A 191 -6.59 29.00 -27.13
C ARG A 191 -6.99 29.08 -25.65
N SER A 192 -7.48 27.99 -25.07
CA SER A 192 -7.94 27.94 -23.68
C SER A 192 -6.80 27.76 -22.66
N ARG A 193 -5.60 27.32 -23.10
CA ARG A 193 -4.44 27.13 -22.21
C ARG A 193 -3.94 28.49 -21.73
N LYS A 194 -4.29 28.84 -20.50
CA LYS A 194 -3.74 30.00 -19.77
C LYS A 194 -2.51 29.58 -18.98
N GLU A 195 -1.47 30.41 -19.01
CA GLU A 195 -0.39 30.32 -18.03
C GLU A 195 -0.94 30.68 -16.65
N GLU A 196 -0.76 29.79 -15.66
CA GLU A 196 -1.11 30.15 -14.29
C GLU A 196 -0.13 31.19 -13.74
N PRO A 197 -0.62 32.33 -13.21
CA PRO A 197 0.25 33.29 -12.55
C PRO A 197 0.83 32.69 -11.27
N ILE A 198 2.13 32.93 -11.04
CA ILE A 198 2.82 32.56 -9.80
C ILE A 198 2.11 33.25 -8.62
N ARG A 199 1.57 32.46 -7.69
CA ARG A 199 0.86 32.97 -6.50
C ARG A 199 1.85 33.39 -5.41
N GLY A 200 1.58 34.56 -4.80
CA GLY A 200 2.07 34.95 -3.48
C GLY A 200 3.37 35.77 -3.44
N SER A 201 3.44 36.72 -2.51
CA SER A 201 4.68 37.41 -2.15
C SER A 201 5.48 36.53 -1.18
N LEU A 202 6.47 35.79 -1.68
CA LEU A 202 7.40 34.95 -0.87
C LEU A 202 8.40 35.76 -0.02
N ARG A 203 8.23 37.08 0.06
CA ARG A 203 9.25 38.00 0.61
C ARG A 203 9.63 37.67 2.05
N SER A 204 8.65 37.46 2.93
CA SER A 204 8.88 37.17 4.34
C SER A 204 9.62 35.86 4.58
N GLU A 205 9.31 34.82 3.81
CA GLU A 205 9.90 33.50 3.88
C GLU A 205 11.34 33.53 3.37
N ILE A 206 11.59 34.26 2.27
CA ILE A 206 12.92 34.49 1.71
C ILE A 206 13.81 35.24 2.70
N GLU A 207 13.33 36.36 3.27
CA GLU A 207 14.04 37.12 4.30
C GLU A 207 14.36 36.25 5.53
N SER A 208 13.40 35.42 5.97
CA SER A 208 13.59 34.49 7.10
C SER A 208 14.62 33.40 6.79
N ALA A 209 14.60 32.83 5.59
CA ALA A 209 15.57 31.82 5.16
C ALA A 209 16.99 32.37 5.11
N VAL A 210 17.18 33.57 4.52
CA VAL A 210 18.48 34.23 4.47
C VAL A 210 18.99 34.57 5.87
N SER A 211 18.12 35.07 6.75
CA SER A 211 18.46 35.36 8.15
C SER A 211 18.91 34.11 8.91
N LEU A 212 18.25 32.97 8.70
CA LEU A 212 18.63 31.69 9.30
C LEU A 212 19.98 31.18 8.77
N LEU A 213 20.19 31.22 7.46
CA LEU A 213 21.45 30.79 6.84
C LEU A 213 22.63 31.67 7.29
N ARG A 214 22.43 32.98 7.40
CA ARG A 214 23.46 33.93 7.84
C ARG A 214 23.90 33.70 9.29
N LYS A 215 22.97 33.28 10.16
CA LYS A 215 23.23 33.01 11.58
C LYS A 215 23.71 31.58 11.86
N ALA A 216 23.70 30.70 10.85
CA ALA A 216 24.10 29.31 11.00
C ALA A 216 25.61 29.20 11.21
N GLU A 217 26.01 28.38 12.17
CA GLU A 217 27.43 28.07 12.41
C GLU A 217 27.92 26.96 11.46
N ARG A 218 27.05 26.02 11.11
CA ARG A 218 27.34 24.82 10.31
C ARG A 218 26.28 24.58 9.24
N PRO A 219 26.01 25.54 8.33
CA PRO A 219 24.97 25.38 7.33
C PRO A 219 25.34 24.32 6.29
N LEU A 220 24.32 23.70 5.70
CA LEU A 220 24.42 22.72 4.63
C LEU A 220 23.34 22.97 3.58
N ILE A 221 23.70 22.96 2.30
CA ILE A 221 22.73 22.94 1.19
C ILE A 221 22.55 21.48 0.74
N VAL A 222 21.32 20.99 0.69
CA VAL A 222 20.98 19.67 0.15
C VAL A 222 20.07 19.87 -1.03
N PHE A 223 20.37 19.24 -2.16
CA PHE A 223 19.49 19.33 -3.33
C PHE A 223 19.28 17.98 -3.99
N GLY A 224 18.12 17.83 -4.62
CA GLY A 224 17.75 16.58 -5.25
C GLY A 224 17.18 16.72 -6.64
N LYS A 225 16.64 15.60 -7.12
CA LYS A 225 16.16 15.51 -8.50
C LYS A 225 15.02 16.49 -8.82
N GLY A 226 14.30 17.02 -7.82
CA GLY A 226 13.32 18.09 -8.04
C GLY A 226 13.99 19.40 -8.47
N ALA A 227 15.13 19.75 -7.87
CA ALA A 227 15.92 20.91 -8.32
C ALA A 227 16.54 20.67 -9.72
N ALA A 228 16.94 19.43 -10.00
CA ALA A 228 17.44 19.04 -11.33
C ALA A 228 16.35 19.15 -12.40
N TYR A 229 15.12 18.73 -12.07
CA TYR A 229 13.95 18.85 -12.95
C TYR A 229 13.57 20.32 -13.19
N SER A 230 13.59 21.15 -12.15
CA SER A 230 13.32 22.60 -12.18
C SER A 230 14.36 23.42 -12.97
N ARG A 231 15.49 22.80 -13.36
CA ARG A 231 16.63 23.45 -14.04
C ARG A 231 17.27 24.55 -13.18
N ALA A 232 17.45 24.29 -11.89
CA ALA A 232 17.98 25.23 -10.90
C ALA A 232 19.51 25.20 -10.77
N GLU A 233 20.24 24.55 -11.69
CA GLU A 233 21.70 24.41 -11.64
C GLU A 233 22.45 25.75 -11.51
N ASP A 234 22.07 26.77 -12.28
CA ASP A 234 22.77 28.06 -12.28
C ASP A 234 22.51 28.85 -10.99
N GLU A 235 21.25 28.86 -10.52
CA GLU A 235 20.86 29.53 -9.28
C GLU A 235 21.49 28.86 -8.05
N LEU A 236 21.54 27.52 -8.02
CA LEU A 236 22.21 26.78 -6.94
C LEU A 236 23.72 26.99 -6.96
N LYS A 237 24.34 26.96 -8.14
CA LYS A 237 25.77 27.25 -8.29
C LYS A 237 26.10 28.63 -7.76
N LYS A 238 25.33 29.63 -8.17
CA LYS A 238 25.49 31.02 -7.69
C LYS A 238 25.33 31.13 -6.17
N LEU A 239 24.33 30.45 -5.58
CA LEU A 239 24.12 30.45 -4.13
C LEU A 239 25.33 29.87 -3.39
N VAL A 240 25.83 28.72 -3.85
CA VAL A 240 26.99 28.04 -3.27
C VAL A 240 28.25 28.90 -3.40
N GLU A 241 28.50 29.50 -4.57
CA GLU A 241 29.68 30.33 -4.83
C GLU A 241 29.70 31.63 -4.01
N ILE A 242 28.54 32.30 -3.85
CA ILE A 242 28.45 33.55 -3.08
C ILE A 242 28.60 33.26 -1.57
N THR A 243 27.95 32.21 -1.08
CA THR A 243 27.87 31.95 0.36
C THR A 243 28.99 31.06 0.90
N GLY A 244 29.68 30.30 0.05
CA GLY A 244 30.69 29.31 0.48
C GLY A 244 30.11 28.13 1.28
N ILE A 245 28.79 27.96 1.30
CA ILE A 245 28.13 26.90 2.09
C ILE A 245 28.40 25.52 1.44
N PRO A 246 28.87 24.51 2.20
CA PRO A 246 28.99 23.15 1.70
C PRO A 246 27.66 22.58 1.21
N PHE A 247 27.70 21.74 0.18
CA PHE A 247 26.50 21.14 -0.38
C PHE A 247 26.55 19.61 -0.46
N LEU A 248 25.38 18.98 -0.45
CA LEU A 248 25.20 17.54 -0.58
C LEU A 248 24.13 17.22 -1.65
N PRO A 249 24.50 16.65 -2.80
CA PRO A 249 23.53 16.14 -3.76
C PRO A 249 22.92 14.81 -3.26
N THR A 250 21.61 14.62 -3.48
CA THR A 250 21.01 13.26 -3.49
C THR A 250 21.47 12.47 -4.73
N PRO A 251 21.22 11.15 -4.84
CA PRO A 251 21.76 10.33 -5.94
C PRO A 251 21.54 10.90 -7.35
N MET A 252 20.30 11.25 -7.71
CA MET A 252 19.96 11.90 -8.99
C MET A 252 20.05 13.44 -8.95
N GLY A 253 20.52 14.01 -7.84
CA GLY A 253 20.94 15.41 -7.77
C GLY A 253 22.40 15.62 -8.16
N LYS A 254 23.21 14.56 -8.23
CA LYS A 254 24.61 14.60 -8.67
C LYS A 254 24.73 15.27 -10.04
N GLY A 255 25.74 16.12 -10.20
CA GLY A 255 25.99 16.88 -11.43
C GLY A 255 25.24 18.21 -11.57
N LEU A 256 24.22 18.52 -10.75
CA LEU A 256 23.64 19.89 -10.67
C LEU A 256 24.73 20.94 -10.44
N LEU A 257 25.62 20.63 -9.50
CA LEU A 257 26.98 21.15 -9.48
C LEU A 257 27.91 19.95 -9.74
N PRO A 258 29.08 20.14 -10.36
CA PRO A 258 30.05 19.07 -10.53
C PRO A 258 30.36 18.39 -9.20
N ASP A 259 30.34 17.06 -9.16
CA ASP A 259 30.59 16.33 -7.90
C ASP A 259 31.97 16.61 -7.31
N THR A 260 32.92 17.07 -8.16
CA THR A 260 34.29 17.48 -7.84
C THR A 260 34.41 18.93 -7.35
N HIS A 261 33.29 19.66 -7.23
CA HIS A 261 33.29 21.02 -6.71
C HIS A 261 33.88 21.08 -5.30
N GLU A 262 34.64 22.13 -4.97
CA GLU A 262 35.40 22.21 -3.72
C GLU A 262 34.53 22.20 -2.44
N PHE A 263 33.29 22.71 -2.55
CA PHE A 263 32.29 22.69 -1.48
C PHE A 263 31.41 21.42 -1.45
N SER A 264 31.70 20.42 -2.28
CA SER A 264 30.97 19.14 -2.28
C SER A 264 31.25 18.35 -1.00
N ALA A 265 30.21 18.13 -0.20
CA ALA A 265 30.26 17.34 1.01
C ALA A 265 29.97 15.84 0.78
N THR A 266 29.87 15.38 -0.47
CA THR A 266 29.49 14.00 -0.83
C THR A 266 30.35 12.96 -0.13
N ALA A 267 31.69 13.10 -0.19
CA ALA A 267 32.63 12.21 0.49
C ALA A 267 32.65 12.38 2.02
N ALA A 268 32.07 13.47 2.53
CA ALA A 268 31.93 13.78 3.96
C ALA A 268 30.48 13.67 4.46
N ARG A 269 29.59 12.98 3.72
CA ARG A 269 28.13 12.96 3.96
C ARG A 269 27.76 12.77 5.42
N SER A 270 28.32 11.77 6.10
CA SER A 270 28.01 11.46 7.50
C SER A 270 28.39 12.59 8.46
N LEU A 271 29.48 13.30 8.21
CA LEU A 271 29.87 14.47 8.99
C LEU A 271 28.92 15.64 8.70
N ALA A 272 28.65 15.89 7.41
CA ALA A 272 27.81 17.00 6.96
C ALA A 272 26.41 16.95 7.59
N ILE A 273 25.67 15.86 7.40
CA ILE A 273 24.29 15.74 7.92
C ILE A 273 24.25 15.55 9.45
N GLY A 274 25.29 14.91 10.00
CA GLY A 274 25.33 14.56 11.43
C GLY A 274 25.75 15.72 12.33
N LYS A 275 26.18 16.86 11.77
CA LYS A 275 26.69 18.03 12.52
C LYS A 275 26.14 19.37 12.07
N CYS A 276 25.45 19.46 10.92
CA CYS A 276 24.85 20.72 10.48
C CYS A 276 23.79 21.21 11.47
N ASP A 277 23.72 22.53 11.67
CA ASP A 277 22.72 23.18 12.52
C ASP A 277 21.57 23.78 11.71
N VAL A 278 21.81 24.17 10.46
CA VAL A 278 20.78 24.59 9.49
C VAL A 278 20.98 23.87 8.17
N ALA A 279 19.92 23.28 7.62
CA ALA A 279 19.96 22.61 6.33
C ALA A 279 18.92 23.21 5.36
N LEU A 280 19.38 23.80 4.25
CA LEU A 280 18.53 24.23 3.15
C LEU A 280 18.35 23.06 2.18
N VAL A 281 17.17 22.46 2.14
CA VAL A 281 16.84 21.30 1.32
C VAL A 281 15.97 21.74 0.14
N VAL A 282 16.49 21.59 -1.08
CA VAL A 282 15.91 22.14 -2.31
C VAL A 282 15.52 21.02 -3.28
N GLY A 283 14.22 20.88 -3.54
CA GLY A 283 13.71 19.85 -4.46
C GLY A 283 14.14 18.43 -4.07
N ALA A 284 14.22 18.17 -2.76
CA ALA A 284 14.56 16.88 -2.17
C ALA A 284 13.64 16.60 -0.97
N ARG A 285 13.18 15.35 -0.87
CA ARG A 285 12.35 14.90 0.25
C ARG A 285 13.21 14.39 1.39
N LEU A 286 12.85 14.75 2.62
CA LEU A 286 13.32 14.08 3.84
C LEU A 286 12.63 12.71 3.98
N ASN A 287 12.92 11.80 3.04
CA ASN A 287 12.44 10.41 3.04
C ASN A 287 13.57 9.45 3.44
N TRP A 288 13.40 8.15 3.19
CA TRP A 288 14.38 7.12 3.56
C TRP A 288 15.79 7.36 3.01
N LEU A 289 15.94 8.01 1.84
CA LEU A 289 17.26 8.37 1.26
C LEU A 289 18.02 9.38 2.12
N LEU A 290 17.29 10.24 2.84
CA LEU A 290 17.81 11.22 3.78
C LEU A 290 17.47 10.84 5.22
N HIS A 291 17.25 9.57 5.53
CA HIS A 291 16.98 9.08 6.89
C HIS A 291 15.85 9.83 7.59
N PHE A 292 14.84 10.25 6.82
CA PHE A 292 13.68 11.02 7.30
C PHE A 292 14.01 12.36 7.97
N GLY A 293 15.25 12.86 7.86
CA GLY A 293 15.70 14.02 8.63
C GLY A 293 15.88 13.74 10.12
N GLU A 294 15.97 12.45 10.52
CA GLU A 294 15.91 12.05 11.92
C GLU A 294 17.28 11.68 12.54
N SER A 295 17.35 11.85 13.86
CA SER A 295 18.44 11.38 14.71
C SER A 295 18.47 9.84 14.84
N PRO A 296 19.64 9.18 14.87
CA PRO A 296 20.99 9.73 15.05
C PRO A 296 21.74 10.04 13.75
N LYS A 297 21.08 9.94 12.58
CA LYS A 297 21.75 10.22 11.30
C LYS A 297 21.91 11.72 11.10
N TRP A 298 20.87 12.49 11.40
CA TRP A 298 20.93 13.93 11.52
C TRP A 298 21.17 14.36 12.96
N ASP A 299 21.71 15.57 13.13
CA ASP A 299 21.68 16.22 14.44
C ASP A 299 20.22 16.39 14.89
N LYS A 300 19.94 16.23 16.18
CA LYS A 300 18.57 16.31 16.72
C LYS A 300 18.01 17.73 16.71
N ASP A 301 18.90 18.74 16.70
CA ASP A 301 18.54 20.15 16.83
C ASP A 301 18.67 20.91 15.48
N VAL A 302 18.89 20.20 14.37
CA VAL A 302 19.00 20.79 13.04
C VAL A 302 17.71 21.51 12.65
N LYS A 303 17.84 22.70 12.08
CA LYS A 303 16.73 23.48 11.53
C LYS A 303 16.67 23.29 10.02
N PHE A 304 15.62 22.64 9.55
CA PHE A 304 15.38 22.47 8.12
C PHE A 304 14.67 23.68 7.51
N ILE A 305 15.23 24.20 6.41
CA ILE A 305 14.55 25.07 5.45
C ILE A 305 14.21 24.18 4.25
N LEU A 306 12.93 23.89 4.00
CA LEU A 306 12.52 23.05 2.87
C LEU A 306 11.93 23.90 1.74
N VAL A 307 12.43 23.69 0.53
CA VAL A 307 11.90 24.28 -0.71
C VAL A 307 11.33 23.15 -1.56
N ASP A 308 10.00 23.12 -1.73
CA ASP A 308 9.30 22.15 -2.56
C ASP A 308 8.09 22.83 -3.22
N VAL A 309 7.69 22.36 -4.40
CA VAL A 309 6.50 22.86 -5.10
C VAL A 309 5.21 22.33 -4.46
N SER A 310 5.30 21.26 -3.66
CA SER A 310 4.18 20.61 -2.98
C SER A 310 3.99 21.15 -1.57
N GLU A 311 2.89 21.86 -1.35
CA GLU A 311 2.45 22.29 -0.02
C GLU A 311 2.25 21.08 0.92
N GLU A 312 1.62 20.01 0.43
CA GLU A 312 1.43 18.75 1.16
C GLU A 312 2.75 18.17 1.69
N GLU A 313 3.85 18.24 0.92
CA GLU A 313 5.16 17.77 1.39
C GLU A 313 5.69 18.65 2.54
N ILE A 314 5.52 19.96 2.45
CA ILE A 314 5.92 20.90 3.52
C ILE A 314 5.11 20.64 4.80
N GLU A 315 3.79 20.48 4.67
CA GLU A 315 2.89 20.19 5.80
C GLU A 315 3.17 18.84 6.46
N LEU A 316 3.51 17.83 5.64
CA LEU A 316 3.86 16.49 6.11
C LEU A 316 5.17 16.52 6.92
N ARG A 317 6.18 17.27 6.47
CA ARG A 317 7.50 17.31 7.11
C ARG A 317 7.59 18.29 8.28
N LYS A 318 6.76 19.33 8.31
CA LYS A 318 6.75 20.37 9.36
C LYS A 318 8.16 20.93 9.65
N PRO A 319 8.85 21.46 8.62
CA PRO A 319 10.19 21.98 8.79
C PRO A 319 10.21 23.22 9.68
N HIS A 320 11.41 23.67 10.07
CA HIS A 320 11.57 24.94 10.77
C HIS A 320 11.10 26.12 9.91
N LEU A 321 11.35 26.05 8.60
CA LEU A 321 10.81 26.96 7.60
C LEU A 321 10.47 26.17 6.34
N GLY A 322 9.25 26.32 5.83
CA GLY A 322 8.83 25.73 4.55
C GLY A 322 8.56 26.83 3.54
N ILE A 323 9.04 26.66 2.31
CA ILE A 323 8.83 27.59 1.19
C ILE A 323 8.21 26.80 0.05
N VAL A 324 6.93 27.07 -0.21
CA VAL A 324 6.19 26.44 -1.31
C VAL A 324 6.50 27.19 -2.60
N GLY A 325 7.19 26.54 -3.53
CA GLY A 325 7.54 27.15 -4.80
C GLY A 325 8.47 26.32 -5.66
N ASP A 326 8.55 26.70 -6.94
CA ASP A 326 9.53 26.15 -7.87
C ASP A 326 10.96 26.43 -7.38
N ALA A 327 11.81 25.40 -7.42
CA ALA A 327 13.16 25.46 -6.87
C ALA A 327 14.00 26.56 -7.52
N LYS A 328 14.03 26.64 -8.86
CA LYS A 328 14.75 27.68 -9.60
C LYS A 328 14.32 29.08 -9.18
N THR A 329 13.02 29.30 -9.12
CA THR A 329 12.43 30.59 -8.72
C THR A 329 12.83 30.97 -7.29
N VAL A 330 12.65 30.07 -6.32
CA VAL A 330 12.95 30.33 -4.91
C VAL A 330 14.44 30.60 -4.69
N ILE A 331 15.33 29.80 -5.30
CA ILE A 331 16.78 30.03 -5.16
C ILE A 331 17.21 31.33 -5.85
N GLY A 332 16.58 31.70 -6.97
CA GLY A 332 16.77 33.01 -7.60
C GLY A 332 16.41 34.18 -6.67
N LEU A 333 15.32 34.05 -5.90
CA LEU A 333 14.91 35.05 -4.90
C LEU A 333 15.89 35.11 -3.71
N LEU A 334 16.35 33.97 -3.19
CA LEU A 334 17.38 33.94 -2.14
C LEU A 334 18.67 34.63 -2.60
N ASN A 335 19.13 34.36 -3.82
CA ASN A 335 20.31 35.00 -4.39
C ASN A 335 20.15 36.53 -4.50
N ARG A 336 18.94 37.02 -4.79
CA ARG A 336 18.67 38.46 -4.85
C ARG A 336 18.69 39.09 -3.45
N GLU A 337 18.07 38.45 -2.48
CA GLU A 337 18.05 38.92 -1.10
C GLU A 337 19.46 38.96 -0.47
N ILE A 338 20.30 37.97 -0.78
CA ILE A 338 21.71 37.93 -0.32
C ILE A 338 22.56 39.01 -1.01
N LYS A 339 22.19 39.46 -2.21
CA LYS A 339 22.97 40.46 -2.96
C LYS A 339 23.05 41.80 -2.22
N ASP A 340 21.97 42.20 -1.56
CA ASP A 340 21.86 43.51 -0.91
C ASP A 340 22.50 43.52 0.50
N ASP A 341 22.64 42.35 1.13
CA ASP A 341 23.36 42.14 2.41
C ASP A 341 24.18 40.81 2.38
N PRO A 342 25.36 40.81 1.73
CA PRO A 342 26.14 39.60 1.48
C PRO A 342 26.76 38.97 2.73
N PHE A 343 26.85 37.64 2.73
CA PHE A 343 27.67 36.88 3.68
C PHE A 343 28.35 35.71 2.96
N CYS A 344 29.53 35.32 3.45
CA CYS A 344 30.30 34.21 2.88
C CYS A 344 31.07 33.47 3.98
N LEU A 345 30.94 32.15 4.00
CA LEU A 345 31.79 31.26 4.77
C LEU A 345 33.08 31.07 3.96
N GLY A 346 34.06 31.93 4.21
CA GLY A 346 35.38 31.81 3.56
C GLY A 346 36.01 30.43 3.81
N LYS A 347 37.00 30.03 2.99
CA LYS A 347 37.63 28.71 3.08
C LYS A 347 38.29 28.41 4.44
N SER A 348 38.67 29.46 5.18
CA SER A 348 39.22 29.40 6.54
C SER A 348 38.15 29.31 7.64
N ASN A 349 36.87 29.27 7.28
CA ASN A 349 35.79 29.00 8.24
C ASN A 349 35.93 27.55 8.76
N SER A 350 35.87 27.37 10.07
CA SER A 350 36.12 26.08 10.72
C SER A 350 35.18 24.96 10.26
N TRP A 351 33.93 25.28 9.92
CA TRP A 351 32.97 24.32 9.38
C TRP A 351 33.36 23.87 7.96
N VAL A 352 33.60 24.82 7.07
CA VAL A 352 34.01 24.56 5.68
C VAL A 352 35.30 23.76 5.65
N GLU A 353 36.31 24.16 6.42
CA GLU A 353 37.59 23.45 6.53
C GLU A 353 37.40 22.02 7.03
N SER A 354 36.53 21.81 8.03
CA SER A 354 36.26 20.46 8.56
C SER A 354 35.64 19.53 7.51
N ILE A 355 34.72 20.05 6.67
CA ILE A 355 34.09 19.30 5.59
C ILE A 355 35.10 19.01 4.49
N SER A 356 35.82 20.03 4.00
CA SER A 356 36.81 19.88 2.95
C SER A 356 37.94 18.92 3.36
N LYS A 357 38.44 19.02 4.59
CA LYS A 357 39.43 18.09 5.14
C LYS A 357 38.87 16.66 5.15
N LYS A 358 37.65 16.47 5.66
CA LYS A 358 37.06 15.13 5.75
C LYS A 358 36.76 14.53 4.37
N ALA A 359 36.29 15.34 3.44
CA ALA A 359 36.03 14.94 2.07
C ALA A 359 37.34 14.53 1.38
N LYS A 360 38.41 15.31 1.55
CA LYS A 360 39.75 14.99 1.04
C LYS A 360 40.31 13.70 1.63
N GLU A 361 40.29 13.54 2.95
CA GLU A 361 40.74 12.31 3.63
C GLU A 361 40.01 11.05 3.13
N ASN A 362 38.68 11.14 3.00
CA ASN A 362 37.87 10.01 2.53
C ASN A 362 38.07 9.76 1.03
N GLY A 363 38.26 10.81 0.23
CA GLY A 363 38.59 10.72 -1.19
C GLY A 363 39.95 10.06 -1.42
N GLU A 364 40.99 10.48 -0.70
CA GLU A 364 42.34 9.87 -0.76
C GLU A 364 42.29 8.38 -0.38
N LYS A 365 41.54 8.02 0.66
CA LYS A 365 41.32 6.61 1.04
C LYS A 365 40.65 5.82 -0.07
N MET A 366 39.66 6.40 -0.74
CA MET A 366 38.98 5.77 -1.87
C MET A 366 39.93 5.60 -3.06
N GLU A 367 40.70 6.63 -3.43
CA GLU A 367 41.66 6.55 -4.54
C GLU A 367 42.77 5.52 -4.28
N ILE A 368 43.25 5.36 -3.04
CA ILE A 368 44.20 4.30 -2.67
C ILE A 368 43.61 2.91 -2.93
N GLN A 369 42.31 2.72 -2.70
CA GLN A 369 41.65 1.44 -2.99
C GLN A 369 41.42 1.25 -4.48
N LEU A 370 41.01 2.30 -5.20
CA LEU A 370 40.75 2.28 -6.63
C LEU A 370 42.04 2.06 -7.45
N ALA A 371 43.19 2.53 -6.96
CA ALA A 371 44.49 2.38 -7.64
C ALA A 371 44.99 0.93 -7.73
N LYS A 372 44.36 -0.01 -7.03
CA LYS A 372 44.70 -1.44 -7.08
C LYS A 372 44.00 -2.09 -8.27
N ASP A 373 44.76 -2.86 -9.05
CA ASP A 373 44.19 -3.79 -10.04
C ASP A 373 44.03 -5.16 -9.40
N VAL A 374 42.78 -5.58 -9.21
CA VAL A 374 42.42 -6.88 -8.63
C VAL A 374 41.79 -7.76 -9.71
N VAL A 375 42.36 -8.96 -9.88
CA VAL A 375 41.85 -10.03 -10.75
C VAL A 375 41.80 -11.32 -9.92
N PRO A 376 40.68 -12.07 -9.90
CA PRO A 376 39.40 -11.76 -10.56
C PRO A 376 38.77 -10.46 -10.06
N PHE A 377 37.86 -9.86 -10.85
CA PHE A 377 37.36 -8.52 -10.56
C PHE A 377 36.61 -8.44 -9.21
N ASN A 378 36.95 -7.42 -8.42
CA ASN A 378 36.08 -6.86 -7.39
C ASN A 378 35.20 -5.74 -7.99
N PHE A 379 34.41 -5.02 -7.18
CA PHE A 379 33.63 -3.88 -7.70
C PHE A 379 34.46 -2.62 -8.01
N LEU A 380 35.57 -2.39 -7.30
CA LEU A 380 36.30 -1.12 -7.36
C LEU A 380 37.15 -0.98 -8.62
N THR A 381 37.87 -2.05 -8.99
CA THR A 381 38.74 -2.09 -10.18
C THR A 381 37.97 -1.72 -11.47
N PRO A 382 36.87 -2.41 -11.82
CA PRO A 382 36.08 -2.04 -12.98
C PRO A 382 35.42 -0.67 -12.84
N MET A 383 34.89 -0.31 -11.66
CA MET A 383 34.26 1.02 -11.47
C MET A 383 35.24 2.18 -11.70
N ARG A 384 36.52 2.03 -11.32
CA ARG A 384 37.58 2.99 -11.67
C ARG A 384 37.73 3.11 -13.18
N ILE A 385 37.87 1.99 -13.87
CA ILE A 385 38.10 1.96 -15.32
C ILE A 385 36.91 2.60 -16.05
N ILE A 386 35.68 2.28 -15.62
CA ILE A 386 34.44 2.86 -16.15
C ILE A 386 34.38 4.36 -15.89
N ARG A 387 34.69 4.81 -14.66
CA ARG A 387 34.78 6.23 -14.31
C ARG A 387 35.76 6.96 -15.22
N ASP A 388 36.97 6.44 -15.35
CA ASP A 388 38.04 7.07 -16.11
C ASP A 388 37.67 7.14 -17.61
N ALA A 389 37.04 6.08 -18.15
CA ALA A 389 36.52 6.07 -19.52
C ALA A 389 35.41 7.11 -19.75
N ILE A 390 34.44 7.23 -18.83
CA ILE A 390 33.38 8.24 -18.90
C ILE A 390 33.97 9.66 -18.86
N LEU A 391 34.96 9.90 -18.00
CA LEU A 391 35.61 11.21 -17.85
C LEU A 391 36.47 11.59 -19.06
N ALA A 392 36.93 10.60 -19.83
CA ALA A 392 37.75 10.78 -21.03
C ALA A 392 36.93 11.01 -22.31
N VAL A 393 35.60 10.83 -22.29
CA VAL A 393 34.74 11.13 -23.43
C VAL A 393 34.80 12.63 -23.73
N GLU A 394 35.18 12.97 -24.96
CA GLU A 394 35.14 14.35 -25.45
C GLU A 394 33.70 14.78 -25.79
N GLY A 395 33.37 16.05 -25.52
CA GLY A 395 32.04 16.61 -25.76
C GLY A 395 31.11 16.53 -24.54
N PRO A 396 29.78 16.48 -24.75
CA PRO A 396 28.82 16.43 -23.65
C PRO A 396 28.98 15.17 -22.80
N SER A 397 28.94 15.32 -21.47
CA SER A 397 29.11 14.20 -20.54
C SER A 397 28.13 13.06 -20.82
N PRO A 398 28.57 11.78 -20.81
CA PRO A 398 27.68 10.64 -20.97
C PRO A 398 26.56 10.60 -19.92
N VAL A 399 25.39 10.10 -20.30
CA VAL A 399 24.33 9.78 -19.33
C VAL A 399 24.61 8.40 -18.73
N VAL A 400 24.78 8.35 -17.43
CA VAL A 400 25.00 7.11 -16.66
C VAL A 400 23.68 6.61 -16.13
N VAL A 401 23.28 5.41 -16.57
CA VAL A 401 22.18 4.65 -15.98
C VAL A 401 22.77 3.60 -15.06
N SER A 402 22.23 3.42 -13.85
CA SER A 402 22.78 2.43 -12.92
C SER A 402 21.75 1.88 -11.95
N GLU A 403 21.61 0.55 -11.92
CA GLU A 403 20.81 -0.19 -10.95
C GLU A 403 21.53 -1.47 -10.47
N GLY A 404 20.90 -2.15 -9.50
CA GLY A 404 21.49 -3.20 -8.69
C GLY A 404 21.69 -2.76 -7.24
N ALA A 405 22.20 -3.65 -6.39
CA ALA A 405 22.52 -3.33 -5.00
C ALA A 405 23.96 -2.77 -4.89
N ASN A 406 24.94 -3.67 -4.82
CA ASN A 406 26.36 -3.29 -4.72
C ASN A 406 26.82 -2.45 -5.92
N THR A 407 26.41 -2.83 -7.13
CA THR A 407 26.73 -2.08 -8.37
C THR A 407 26.30 -0.63 -8.27
N MET A 408 25.06 -0.37 -7.85
CA MET A 408 24.52 0.99 -7.73
C MET A 408 25.16 1.76 -6.57
N ASP A 409 25.38 1.12 -5.42
CA ASP A 409 25.92 1.79 -4.21
C ASP A 409 27.40 2.16 -4.36
N VAL A 410 28.20 1.25 -4.89
CA VAL A 410 29.61 1.52 -5.23
C VAL A 410 29.67 2.50 -6.39
N GLY A 411 28.87 2.27 -7.44
CA GLY A 411 28.80 3.15 -8.60
C GLY A 411 28.43 4.58 -8.24
N ARG A 412 27.49 4.81 -7.33
CA ARG A 412 27.12 6.16 -6.85
C ARG A 412 28.28 6.91 -6.19
N SER A 413 29.21 6.17 -5.56
CA SER A 413 30.37 6.72 -4.86
C SER A 413 31.56 6.98 -5.79
N VAL A 414 31.71 6.15 -6.83
CA VAL A 414 32.88 6.19 -7.75
C VAL A 414 32.58 6.93 -9.05
N LEU A 415 31.38 6.79 -9.61
CA LEU A 415 31.00 7.40 -10.89
C LEU A 415 30.61 8.87 -10.67
N VAL A 416 31.49 9.76 -11.13
CA VAL A 416 31.42 11.21 -10.98
C VAL A 416 30.50 11.80 -12.06
N GLN A 417 29.65 12.76 -11.68
CA GLN A 417 28.83 13.54 -12.61
C GLN A 417 29.34 14.99 -12.69
N LYS A 418 29.52 15.49 -13.92
CA LYS A 418 29.96 16.86 -14.19
C LYS A 418 28.82 17.78 -14.62
N GLU A 419 27.73 17.22 -15.13
CA GLU A 419 26.61 17.94 -15.72
C GLU A 419 25.28 17.50 -15.09
N PRO A 420 24.26 18.37 -15.06
CA PRO A 420 22.97 18.04 -14.47
C PRO A 420 22.22 16.98 -15.28
N ARG A 421 21.49 16.10 -14.59
CA ARG A 421 20.60 15.08 -15.17
C ARG A 421 21.33 14.07 -16.08
N THR A 422 22.63 13.89 -15.89
CA THR A 422 23.40 12.81 -16.53
C THR A 422 23.45 11.54 -15.69
N ARG A 423 22.69 11.45 -14.59
CA ARG A 423 22.53 10.22 -13.81
C ARG A 423 21.07 9.84 -13.68
N LEU A 424 20.76 8.60 -14.03
CA LEU A 424 19.47 7.94 -13.79
C LEU A 424 19.73 6.66 -12.98
N ASP A 425 18.96 6.43 -11.92
CA ASP A 425 19.08 5.22 -11.10
C ASP A 425 17.72 4.74 -10.59
N ALA A 426 17.71 3.71 -9.75
CA ALA A 426 16.51 3.07 -9.19
C ALA A 426 15.55 4.02 -8.43
N GLY A 427 15.96 5.27 -8.20
CA GLY A 427 15.06 6.33 -7.79
C GLY A 427 14.49 6.16 -6.38
N THR A 428 13.25 6.63 -6.17
CA THR A 428 12.66 6.66 -4.82
C THR A 428 12.19 5.31 -4.30
N TRP A 429 11.81 4.38 -5.18
CA TRP A 429 11.41 3.03 -4.76
C TRP A 429 12.55 2.01 -4.76
N GLY A 430 13.75 2.36 -5.25
CA GLY A 430 14.80 1.36 -5.43
C GLY A 430 14.37 0.30 -6.44
N THR A 431 13.67 0.72 -7.50
CA THR A 431 13.08 -0.17 -8.51
C THR A 431 14.18 -0.78 -9.38
N MET A 432 14.21 -2.12 -9.45
CA MET A 432 15.06 -2.86 -10.40
C MET A 432 14.29 -3.09 -11.71
N GLY A 433 15.00 -3.09 -12.84
CA GLY A 433 14.41 -3.21 -14.18
C GLY A 433 14.13 -1.89 -14.88
N VAL A 434 14.53 -0.76 -14.30
CA VAL A 434 14.42 0.55 -14.98
C VAL A 434 15.55 0.76 -15.98
N GLY A 435 16.65 0.01 -15.86
CA GLY A 435 17.91 0.16 -16.60
C GLY A 435 17.74 0.44 -18.09
N LEU A 436 17.30 -0.55 -18.88
CA LEU A 436 17.24 -0.37 -20.34
C LEU A 436 16.17 0.62 -20.80
N GLY A 437 15.03 0.70 -20.09
CA GLY A 437 14.00 1.72 -20.36
C GLY A 437 14.56 3.14 -20.21
N TYR A 438 15.30 3.40 -19.14
CA TYR A 438 15.99 4.68 -18.92
C TYR A 438 17.09 4.94 -19.94
N CYS A 439 17.82 3.91 -20.37
CA CYS A 439 18.83 4.05 -21.41
C CYS A 439 18.22 4.51 -22.74
N ILE A 440 17.12 3.87 -23.15
CA ILE A 440 16.40 4.21 -24.36
C ILE A 440 15.88 5.65 -24.27
N ALA A 441 15.27 6.03 -23.13
CA ALA A 441 14.80 7.39 -22.93
C ALA A 441 15.92 8.44 -23.00
N ALA A 442 17.08 8.16 -22.39
CA ALA A 442 18.23 9.06 -22.43
C ALA A 442 18.78 9.23 -23.84
N ALA A 443 18.94 8.15 -24.59
CA ALA A 443 19.42 8.20 -25.97
C ALA A 443 18.42 8.91 -26.90
N VAL A 444 17.12 8.77 -26.65
CA VAL A 444 16.06 9.47 -27.41
C VAL A 444 15.99 10.95 -27.05
N ALA A 445 16.09 11.30 -25.76
CA ALA A 445 16.03 12.69 -25.28
C ALA A 445 17.32 13.48 -25.58
N SER A 446 18.45 12.80 -25.76
CA SER A 446 19.76 13.41 -25.99
C SER A 446 20.60 12.57 -26.95
N PRO A 447 20.25 12.53 -28.26
CA PRO A 447 20.90 11.68 -29.25
C PRO A 447 22.40 11.95 -29.41
N ASP A 448 22.85 13.17 -29.11
CA ASP A 448 24.25 13.57 -29.18
C ASP A 448 25.09 13.08 -28.00
N ARG A 449 24.47 12.51 -26.96
CA ARG A 449 25.16 11.95 -25.79
C ARG A 449 25.33 10.44 -25.92
N LEU A 450 26.46 9.94 -25.43
CA LEU A 450 26.62 8.52 -25.14
C LEU A 450 25.81 8.17 -23.89
N VAL A 451 25.17 7.02 -23.88
CA VAL A 451 24.56 6.45 -22.67
C VAL A 451 25.37 5.26 -22.21
N VAL A 452 25.72 5.23 -20.93
CA VAL A 452 26.49 4.14 -20.31
C VAL A 452 25.65 3.54 -19.18
N ALA A 453 25.18 2.31 -19.36
CA ALA A 453 24.45 1.57 -18.35
C ALA A 453 25.45 0.75 -17.51
N VAL A 454 25.36 0.85 -16.19
CA VAL A 454 26.22 0.15 -15.24
C VAL A 454 25.33 -0.70 -14.35
N GLU A 455 25.16 -1.95 -14.76
CA GLU A 455 24.08 -2.83 -14.36
C GLU A 455 24.59 -4.00 -13.52
N GLY A 456 23.93 -4.31 -12.40
CA GLY A 456 24.07 -5.65 -11.80
C GLY A 456 23.36 -6.69 -12.67
N ASP A 457 23.88 -7.92 -12.74
CA ASP A 457 23.26 -9.04 -13.48
C ASP A 457 21.76 -9.23 -13.18
N SER A 458 21.36 -9.11 -11.92
CA SER A 458 19.95 -9.18 -11.51
C SER A 458 19.14 -8.00 -12.03
N GLY A 459 19.67 -6.78 -11.99
CA GLY A 459 18.98 -5.58 -12.50
C GLY A 459 18.77 -5.70 -13.99
N PHE A 460 19.85 -6.00 -14.72
CA PHE A 460 19.84 -6.23 -16.16
C PHE A 460 18.77 -7.25 -16.56
N GLY A 461 18.66 -8.37 -15.83
CA GLY A 461 17.70 -9.44 -16.10
C GLY A 461 16.24 -9.00 -16.16
N PHE A 462 15.82 -7.95 -15.43
CA PHE A 462 14.44 -7.47 -15.44
C PHE A 462 14.04 -6.78 -16.76
N SER A 463 15.01 -6.22 -17.51
CA SER A 463 14.73 -5.47 -18.73
C SER A 463 15.56 -5.91 -19.94
N ALA A 464 16.37 -6.98 -19.82
CA ALA A 464 17.36 -7.42 -20.79
C ALA A 464 16.82 -7.60 -22.23
N MET A 465 15.55 -7.96 -22.38
CA MET A 465 14.94 -8.13 -23.71
C MET A 465 14.93 -6.83 -24.52
N GLU A 466 14.94 -5.66 -23.87
CA GLU A 466 15.02 -4.36 -24.55
C GLU A 466 16.40 -4.07 -25.16
N VAL A 467 17.37 -4.98 -25.03
CA VAL A 467 18.57 -4.98 -25.87
C VAL A 467 18.20 -5.03 -27.35
N GLU A 468 17.16 -5.79 -27.73
CA GLU A 468 16.67 -5.76 -29.12
C GLU A 468 16.23 -4.35 -29.50
N THR A 469 15.48 -3.67 -28.62
CA THR A 469 14.98 -2.31 -28.87
C THR A 469 16.13 -1.34 -29.10
N LEU A 470 17.22 -1.43 -28.32
CA LEU A 470 18.43 -0.64 -28.53
C LEU A 470 19.04 -0.87 -29.92
N VAL A 471 19.11 -2.12 -30.36
CA VAL A 471 19.67 -2.49 -31.67
C VAL A 471 18.77 -2.06 -32.81
N ARG A 472 17.46 -2.32 -32.73
CA ARG A 472 16.47 -1.95 -33.74
C ARG A 472 16.43 -0.44 -34.01
N TYR A 473 16.59 0.38 -32.98
CA TYR A 473 16.67 1.85 -33.13
C TYR A 473 18.11 2.37 -33.26
N ASN A 474 19.12 1.50 -33.26
CA ASN A 474 20.54 1.83 -33.33
C ASN A 474 20.94 2.95 -32.36
N LEU A 475 20.56 2.80 -31.09
CA LEU A 475 20.79 3.81 -30.05
C LEU A 475 22.21 3.72 -29.48
N ALA A 476 22.86 4.86 -29.24
CA ALA A 476 24.23 4.95 -28.74
C ALA A 476 24.31 4.61 -27.23
N VAL A 477 24.13 3.33 -26.90
CA VAL A 477 24.08 2.81 -25.53
C VAL A 477 25.09 1.69 -25.34
N VAL A 478 25.92 1.79 -24.29
CA VAL A 478 26.85 0.73 -23.87
C VAL A 478 26.40 0.20 -22.51
N ILE A 479 26.11 -1.09 -22.42
CA ILE A 479 25.57 -1.76 -21.22
C ILE A 479 26.65 -2.62 -20.58
N ILE A 480 27.14 -2.19 -19.44
CA ILE A 480 28.19 -2.88 -18.69
C ILE A 480 27.54 -3.71 -17.59
N VAL A 481 27.61 -5.03 -17.71
CA VAL A 481 26.97 -5.97 -16.78
C VAL A 481 28.00 -6.50 -15.78
N PHE A 482 27.80 -6.22 -14.50
CA PHE A 482 28.48 -6.85 -13.38
C PHE A 482 27.86 -8.23 -13.12
N ASN A 483 28.46 -9.27 -13.70
CA ASN A 483 28.02 -10.65 -13.51
C ASN A 483 28.78 -11.28 -12.34
N ASN A 484 28.15 -11.26 -11.17
CA ASN A 484 28.63 -11.91 -9.96
C ASN A 484 27.81 -13.17 -9.59
N GLY A 485 27.01 -13.68 -10.52
CA GLY A 485 26.31 -14.96 -10.39
C GLY A 485 25.01 -14.91 -9.59
N GLY A 486 24.43 -13.72 -9.40
CA GLY A 486 23.13 -13.55 -8.77
C GLY A 486 23.04 -12.46 -7.71
N VAL A 487 21.88 -12.37 -7.07
CA VAL A 487 21.57 -11.35 -6.07
C VAL A 487 22.58 -11.44 -4.92
N TYR A 488 23.31 -10.36 -4.69
CA TYR A 488 24.41 -10.29 -3.71
C TYR A 488 25.56 -11.30 -3.97
N GLY A 489 25.72 -11.83 -5.18
CA GLY A 489 26.78 -12.76 -5.54
C GLY A 489 26.42 -14.25 -5.38
N GLY A 490 25.13 -14.61 -5.52
CA GLY A 490 24.71 -16.00 -5.60
C GLY A 490 24.48 -16.70 -4.25
N ASP A 491 25.05 -17.90 -4.05
CA ASP A 491 24.74 -18.75 -2.88
C ASP A 491 25.51 -18.34 -1.62
N ARG A 492 24.77 -17.79 -0.68
CA ARG A 492 25.26 -17.27 0.61
C ARG A 492 24.71 -18.05 1.80
N ARG A 493 24.06 -19.20 1.56
CA ARG A 493 23.40 -19.99 2.60
C ARG A 493 24.40 -20.48 3.65
N GLY A 494 24.03 -20.33 4.92
CA GLY A 494 24.72 -20.94 6.05
C GLY A 494 24.45 -22.46 6.15
N PRO A 495 25.25 -23.21 6.92
CA PRO A 495 25.04 -24.64 7.11
C PRO A 495 23.63 -25.01 7.63
N GLU A 496 23.01 -24.16 8.45
CA GLU A 496 21.63 -24.36 8.91
C GLU A 496 20.57 -24.17 7.81
N GLU A 497 20.85 -23.31 6.82
CA GLU A 497 19.95 -23.00 5.70
C GLU A 497 20.04 -24.06 4.58
N ILE A 498 21.11 -24.85 4.55
CA ILE A 498 21.27 -26.00 3.65
C ILE A 498 20.67 -27.25 4.32
N SER A 499 19.36 -27.20 4.56
CA SER A 499 18.60 -28.28 5.20
C SER A 499 17.21 -28.47 4.57
N GLY A 500 16.52 -29.56 4.91
CA GLY A 500 15.20 -29.88 4.37
C GLY A 500 15.19 -30.63 3.04
N PRO A 501 14.00 -30.90 2.47
CA PRO A 501 13.83 -31.78 1.31
C PRO A 501 14.34 -31.20 -0.01
N HIS A 502 14.52 -29.88 -0.12
CA HIS A 502 14.93 -29.16 -1.33
C HIS A 502 16.32 -28.50 -1.22
N LYS A 503 17.14 -28.93 -0.26
CA LYS A 503 18.46 -28.34 0.00
C LYS A 503 19.44 -28.37 -1.19
N GLU A 504 19.21 -29.27 -2.13
CA GLU A 504 20.03 -29.43 -3.35
C GLU A 504 19.63 -28.43 -4.46
N ASP A 505 18.48 -27.77 -4.34
CA ASP A 505 18.08 -26.72 -5.28
C ASP A 505 19.04 -25.51 -5.15
N PRO A 506 19.28 -24.77 -6.26
CA PRO A 506 20.05 -23.54 -6.22
C PRO A 506 19.51 -22.57 -5.15
N ALA A 507 20.40 -21.78 -4.55
CA ALA A 507 19.95 -20.77 -3.61
C ALA A 507 18.97 -19.80 -4.32
N PRO A 508 17.97 -19.25 -3.61
CA PRO A 508 17.03 -18.28 -4.19
C PRO A 508 17.70 -17.02 -4.77
N THR A 509 18.96 -16.78 -4.42
CA THR A 509 19.78 -15.67 -4.87
C THR A 509 20.74 -16.04 -6.00
N SER A 510 20.86 -17.31 -6.38
CA SER A 510 21.79 -17.80 -7.41
C SER A 510 21.20 -17.74 -8.81
N PHE A 511 22.00 -17.27 -9.76
CA PHE A 511 21.72 -17.39 -11.19
C PHE A 511 22.64 -18.43 -11.85
N VAL A 512 22.47 -18.62 -13.16
CA VAL A 512 23.30 -19.52 -13.96
C VAL A 512 24.76 -19.00 -13.94
N PRO A 513 25.72 -19.79 -13.42
CA PRO A 513 27.12 -19.39 -13.41
C PRO A 513 27.62 -19.11 -14.83
N ASN A 514 28.43 -18.05 -14.98
CA ASN A 514 29.00 -17.61 -16.26
C ASN A 514 27.94 -17.36 -17.37
N ALA A 515 26.74 -16.91 -16.99
CA ALA A 515 25.70 -16.54 -17.95
C ALA A 515 26.22 -15.58 -19.03
N GLY A 516 26.04 -15.95 -20.29
CA GLY A 516 26.57 -15.21 -21.44
C GLY A 516 25.70 -14.02 -21.86
N TYR A 517 25.49 -13.02 -20.98
CA TYR A 517 24.64 -11.87 -21.27
C TYR A 517 25.06 -11.07 -22.53
N HIS A 518 26.36 -11.04 -22.86
CA HIS A 518 26.87 -10.44 -24.10
C HIS A 518 26.33 -11.11 -25.37
N LYS A 519 25.99 -12.40 -25.34
CA LYS A 519 25.43 -13.12 -26.50
C LYS A 519 24.02 -12.64 -26.84
N LEU A 520 23.30 -12.08 -25.88
CA LEU A 520 21.96 -11.55 -26.10
C LEU A 520 21.98 -10.41 -27.12
N ILE A 521 22.96 -9.51 -27.04
CA ILE A 521 23.05 -8.39 -27.98
C ILE A 521 23.55 -8.84 -29.35
N GLU A 522 24.43 -9.84 -29.40
CA GLU A 522 24.91 -10.44 -30.64
C GLU A 522 23.78 -11.10 -31.43
N ALA A 523 22.83 -11.72 -30.74
CA ALA A 523 21.65 -12.34 -31.35
C ALA A 523 20.77 -11.35 -32.13
N PHE A 524 20.82 -10.05 -31.79
CA PHE A 524 20.08 -8.99 -32.50
C PHE A 524 20.96 -8.18 -33.45
N GLY A 525 22.26 -8.46 -33.53
CA GLY A 525 23.21 -7.78 -34.43
C GLY A 525 23.98 -6.61 -33.81
N GLY A 526 23.92 -6.42 -32.49
CA GLY A 526 24.84 -5.54 -31.78
C GLY A 526 26.13 -6.26 -31.34
N LYS A 527 26.97 -5.60 -30.54
CA LYS A 527 28.31 -6.14 -30.20
C LYS A 527 28.45 -6.57 -28.74
N GLY A 528 28.76 -7.84 -28.51
CA GLY A 528 29.08 -8.40 -27.20
C GLY A 528 30.59 -8.39 -26.91
N TYR A 529 30.95 -8.23 -25.63
CA TYR A 529 32.33 -8.44 -25.15
C TYR A 529 32.29 -9.27 -23.87
N ILE A 530 33.27 -10.17 -23.70
CA ILE A 530 33.59 -10.79 -22.42
C ILE A 530 34.86 -10.12 -21.92
N VAL A 531 34.87 -9.68 -20.66
CA VAL A 531 36.04 -9.05 -20.04
C VAL A 531 36.32 -9.68 -18.68
N GLU A 532 37.56 -10.11 -18.49
CA GLU A 532 38.05 -10.77 -17.27
C GLU A 532 39.22 -10.00 -16.64
N THR A 533 39.84 -9.10 -17.41
CA THR A 533 41.00 -8.31 -16.98
C THR A 533 40.82 -6.80 -17.17
N PRO A 534 41.55 -5.95 -16.41
CA PRO A 534 41.52 -4.50 -16.56
C PRO A 534 41.77 -4.01 -17.99
N ASP A 535 42.71 -4.64 -18.72
CA ASP A 535 43.09 -4.19 -20.07
C ASP A 535 42.05 -4.58 -21.12
N GLU A 536 41.41 -5.74 -20.98
CA GLU A 536 40.25 -6.12 -21.79
C GLU A 536 39.08 -5.15 -21.59
N LEU A 537 38.79 -4.77 -20.34
CA LEU A 537 37.73 -3.79 -20.06
C LEU A 537 38.06 -2.42 -20.66
N LYS A 538 39.30 -1.92 -20.50
CA LYS A 538 39.72 -0.66 -21.15
C LYS A 538 39.57 -0.72 -22.66
N SER A 539 40.00 -1.81 -23.29
CA SER A 539 39.90 -2.00 -24.74
C SER A 539 38.45 -2.05 -25.20
N ALA A 540 37.59 -2.82 -24.51
CA ALA A 540 36.17 -2.94 -24.84
C ALA A 540 35.43 -1.60 -24.69
N LEU A 541 35.74 -0.82 -23.65
CA LEU A 541 35.15 0.51 -23.46
C LEU A 541 35.64 1.50 -24.50
N ALA A 542 36.94 1.54 -24.80
CA ALA A 542 37.48 2.42 -25.84
C ALA A 542 36.84 2.17 -27.20
N GLU A 543 36.71 0.89 -27.59
CA GLU A 543 36.07 0.52 -28.85
C GLU A 543 34.58 0.85 -28.86
N SER A 544 33.84 0.43 -27.83
CA SER A 544 32.37 0.63 -27.78
C SER A 544 31.98 2.10 -27.67
N PHE A 545 32.72 2.91 -26.90
CA PHE A 545 32.46 4.34 -26.74
C PHE A 545 32.73 5.10 -28.05
N ALA A 546 33.81 4.75 -28.76
CA ALA A 546 34.13 5.33 -30.07
C ALA A 546 33.11 4.92 -31.15
N ALA A 547 32.65 3.67 -31.12
CA ALA A 547 31.67 3.17 -32.09
C ALA A 547 30.30 3.83 -31.94
N ARG A 548 29.93 4.28 -30.73
CA ARG A 548 28.62 4.88 -30.40
C ARG A 548 27.44 4.03 -30.89
N LYS A 549 27.56 2.71 -30.73
CA LYS A 549 26.57 1.71 -31.13
C LYS A 549 26.21 0.81 -29.93
N PRO A 550 25.05 0.14 -29.97
CA PRO A 550 24.66 -0.84 -28.95
C PRO A 550 25.75 -1.87 -28.68
N ALA A 551 26.21 -1.94 -27.42
CA ALA A 551 27.23 -2.90 -26.99
C ALA A 551 26.98 -3.42 -25.57
N VAL A 552 27.37 -4.67 -25.29
CA VAL A 552 27.30 -5.28 -23.94
C VAL A 552 28.67 -5.82 -23.51
N PRO A 553 29.46 -5.04 -22.75
CA PRO A 553 30.59 -5.58 -21.99
C PRO A 553 30.13 -6.37 -20.76
N LEU A 554 30.39 -7.67 -20.77
CA LEU A 554 30.13 -8.58 -19.64
C LEU A 554 31.38 -8.74 -18.78
N MET A 555 31.34 -8.28 -17.53
CA MET A 555 32.41 -8.49 -16.56
C MET A 555 32.19 -9.77 -15.77
N VAL A 556 33.15 -10.67 -15.82
CA VAL A 556 33.14 -11.91 -15.02
C VAL A 556 33.83 -11.65 -13.68
N SER A 557 33.09 -11.82 -12.58
CA SER A 557 33.63 -11.68 -11.21
C SER A 557 33.69 -13.05 -10.50
N ASP A 558 34.65 -13.26 -9.59
CA ASP A 558 34.77 -14.53 -8.84
C ASP A 558 33.79 -14.59 -7.66
N GLU A 559 33.02 -15.67 -7.61
CA GLU A 559 32.05 -16.00 -6.55
C GLU A 559 32.71 -16.10 -5.16
N LYS A 560 34.00 -16.47 -5.07
CA LYS A 560 34.69 -16.71 -3.79
C LYS A 560 35.12 -15.44 -3.06
N GLU A 561 35.58 -14.41 -3.76
CA GLU A 561 36.04 -13.15 -3.13
C GLU A 561 34.86 -12.36 -2.51
N HIS A 562 33.66 -12.52 -3.07
CA HIS A 562 32.43 -11.94 -2.54
C HIS A 562 32.08 -12.45 -1.13
N ARG A 563 32.39 -13.71 -0.81
CA ARG A 563 32.19 -14.29 0.53
C ARG A 563 33.07 -13.61 1.58
N GLU A 564 34.27 -13.16 1.23
CA GLU A 564 35.21 -12.52 2.17
C GLU A 564 34.97 -11.01 2.32
N GLN A 565 34.75 -10.27 1.22
CA GLN A 565 34.50 -8.81 1.30
C GLN A 565 33.17 -8.50 2.01
N SER A 566 32.17 -9.35 1.84
CA SER A 566 30.91 -9.22 2.58
C SER A 566 31.04 -9.54 4.07
N ARG A 567 31.87 -10.52 4.43
CA ARG A 567 32.20 -10.82 5.84
C ARG A 567 32.93 -9.64 6.50
N LEU A 568 33.74 -8.91 5.75
CA LEU A 568 34.43 -7.69 6.20
C LEU A 568 33.48 -6.49 6.41
N GLN A 569 32.47 -6.31 5.55
CA GLN A 569 31.43 -5.28 5.75
C GLN A 569 30.55 -5.56 6.98
N VAL A 570 30.23 -6.82 7.26
CA VAL A 570 29.53 -7.21 8.50
C VAL A 570 30.43 -7.01 9.73
N ARG A 571 31.74 -7.28 9.62
CA ARG A 571 32.70 -7.09 10.72
C ARG A 571 33.00 -5.61 11.04
N HIS A 572 32.89 -4.69 10.09
CA HIS A 572 33.08 -3.26 10.37
C HIS A 572 31.97 -2.65 11.23
N ASN A 573 30.88 -3.40 11.48
CA ASN A 573 29.82 -3.05 12.43
C ASN A 573 29.88 -3.83 13.77
N MET A 574 30.91 -4.64 14.00
CA MET A 574 31.10 -5.32 15.29
C MET A 574 32.27 -4.73 16.08
N LYS A 575 32.04 -4.43 17.36
CA LYS A 575 33.10 -4.00 18.31
C LYS A 575 34.05 -5.17 18.57
N PRO A 576 35.36 -4.92 18.79
CA PRO A 576 36.34 -5.99 19.02
C PRO A 576 36.06 -6.77 20.32
N GLU A 577 36.24 -8.08 20.30
CA GLU A 577 36.08 -8.95 21.48
C GLU A 577 37.27 -8.83 22.45
N LEU A 578 36.98 -8.84 23.77
CA LEU A 578 37.97 -8.80 24.85
C LEU A 578 38.20 -10.23 25.40
N PRO A 579 39.44 -10.78 25.41
CA PRO A 579 39.71 -12.13 25.89
C PRO A 579 39.31 -12.33 27.36
N GLY A 580 38.56 -13.40 27.67
CA GLY A 580 38.09 -13.74 29.02
C GLY A 580 36.73 -13.13 29.41
N PHE A 581 36.13 -12.35 28.52
CA PHE A 581 34.82 -11.74 28.68
C PHE A 581 33.95 -12.03 27.45
N TYR A 582 32.64 -12.22 27.64
CA TYR A 582 31.69 -12.20 26.53
C TYR A 582 30.91 -10.88 26.55
N TYR A 583 30.63 -10.33 25.37
CA TYR A 583 29.81 -9.14 25.24
C TYR A 583 28.34 -9.55 25.24
N ASP A 584 27.57 -9.08 26.21
CA ASP A 584 26.13 -9.29 26.26
C ASP A 584 25.47 -8.13 25.50
N GLU A 585 24.98 -8.41 24.29
CA GLU A 585 24.37 -7.42 23.40
C GLU A 585 23.09 -6.81 23.96
N GLU A 586 22.34 -7.53 24.80
CA GLU A 586 21.12 -7.01 25.43
C GLU A 586 21.44 -5.96 26.51
N LYS A 587 22.58 -6.09 27.18
CA LYS A 587 23.00 -5.19 28.27
C LYS A 587 24.06 -4.17 27.84
N ASN A 588 24.59 -4.27 26.62
CA ASN A 588 25.57 -3.35 26.03
C ASN A 588 26.84 -3.20 26.90
N ARG A 589 27.31 -4.29 27.53
CA ARG A 589 28.49 -4.33 28.40
C ARG A 589 29.14 -5.73 28.43
N TYR A 590 30.44 -5.81 28.70
CA TYR A 590 31.19 -7.06 28.81
C TYR A 590 31.00 -7.75 30.17
N PHE A 591 30.83 -9.08 30.16
CA PHE A 591 30.70 -9.93 31.33
C PHE A 591 31.83 -10.97 31.40
N PRO A 592 32.45 -11.21 32.58
CA PRO A 592 33.50 -12.20 32.72
C PRO A 592 32.93 -13.61 32.57
N ILE A 593 33.63 -14.47 31.82
CA ILE A 593 33.26 -15.88 31.65
C ILE A 593 33.52 -16.59 32.99
N LYS A 594 32.47 -16.85 33.77
CA LYS A 594 32.57 -17.65 35.02
C LYS A 594 32.36 -19.13 34.71
N GLY A 595 33.29 -19.97 35.21
CA GLY A 595 33.23 -21.43 35.12
C GLY A 595 32.07 -22.06 35.90
N PRO A 596 31.77 -23.35 35.66
CA PRO A 596 30.55 -24.01 36.12
C PRO A 596 30.56 -24.32 37.62
N ILE A 597 29.38 -24.25 38.26
CA ILE A 597 29.13 -24.75 39.62
C ILE A 597 28.77 -26.25 39.53
N PRO A 598 29.36 -27.15 40.33
CA PRO A 598 29.12 -28.59 40.25
C PRO A 598 27.86 -29.01 41.03
N GLY A 599 27.04 -29.89 40.43
CA GLY A 599 26.16 -30.79 41.17
C GLY A 599 24.65 -30.52 41.06
N ALA A 600 24.02 -30.99 39.98
CA ALA A 600 22.65 -31.49 40.02
C ALA A 600 22.46 -32.50 38.88
N LYS A 601 22.34 -33.78 39.24
CA LYS A 601 22.14 -34.91 38.32
C LYS A 601 20.68 -34.91 37.82
N SER A 602 20.47 -35.14 36.53
CA SER A 602 19.26 -35.79 36.02
C SER A 602 19.66 -37.00 35.19
N SER A 603 19.08 -38.14 35.54
CA SER A 603 19.28 -39.44 34.93
C SER A 603 18.44 -39.60 33.67
N SER A 604 19.06 -40.17 32.65
CA SER A 604 18.49 -40.59 31.37
C SER A 604 17.38 -41.65 31.50
N SER A 605 16.37 -41.58 30.64
CA SER A 605 15.84 -42.79 30.00
C SER A 605 15.50 -42.54 28.54
N SER A 606 15.87 -43.52 27.75
CA SER A 606 15.85 -43.60 26.30
C SER A 606 14.44 -43.67 25.72
N ARG A 607 14.20 -43.02 24.59
CA ARG A 607 13.16 -43.43 23.64
C ARG A 607 13.70 -43.54 22.23
N THR A 608 13.63 -44.78 21.78
CA THR A 608 13.86 -45.34 20.46
C THR A 608 13.04 -44.63 19.38
N LYS A 609 13.67 -44.51 18.20
CA LYS A 609 13.04 -44.13 16.93
C LYS A 609 11.87 -45.06 16.61
N GLN A 610 10.69 -44.50 16.37
CA GLN A 610 9.64 -45.11 15.57
C GLN A 610 9.38 -44.24 14.33
N LYS A 611 9.29 -44.91 13.18
CA LYS A 611 8.96 -44.36 11.85
C LYS A 611 7.63 -43.58 11.89
N PRO A 612 7.44 -42.56 11.02
CA PRO A 612 6.12 -42.00 10.79
C PRO A 612 5.27 -42.99 9.98
N GLU A 613 4.12 -43.35 10.54
CA GLU A 613 3.01 -44.03 9.84
C GLU A 613 2.29 -43.07 8.88
N PRO A 614 1.60 -43.59 7.85
CA PRO A 614 0.91 -42.77 6.86
C PRO A 614 -0.34 -42.09 7.48
N LYS A 615 -0.64 -40.88 7.00
CA LYS A 615 -1.89 -40.16 7.30
C LYS A 615 -3.10 -41.04 6.94
N PRO A 616 -4.09 -41.22 7.83
CA PRO A 616 -5.32 -41.88 7.45
C PRO A 616 -6.26 -40.90 6.75
N GLU A 617 -6.73 -41.28 5.56
CA GLU A 617 -7.95 -40.77 4.95
C GLU A 617 -9.10 -40.87 5.97
N GLN A 618 -9.71 -39.74 6.34
CA GLN A 618 -10.86 -39.67 7.24
C GLN A 618 -12.04 -38.98 6.54
N GLU A 619 -12.77 -39.70 5.69
CA GLU A 619 -14.01 -39.18 5.09
C GLU A 619 -15.25 -40.09 5.23
N THR A 620 -15.25 -41.05 6.16
CA THR A 620 -16.36 -42.02 6.26
C THR A 620 -16.94 -42.30 7.65
N ASN A 621 -16.54 -41.62 8.73
CA ASN A 621 -16.96 -42.03 10.11
C ASN A 621 -17.47 -40.95 11.07
N TYR A 622 -17.76 -39.72 10.62
CA TYR A 622 -18.09 -38.59 11.51
C TYR A 622 -19.50 -38.63 12.15
N GLN A 623 -20.56 -39.00 11.43
CA GLN A 623 -21.92 -39.04 12.01
C GLN A 623 -22.15 -40.20 13.00
N LYS A 624 -21.62 -41.39 12.72
CA LYS A 624 -21.63 -42.53 13.68
C LYS A 624 -20.92 -42.16 14.99
N ARG A 625 -19.81 -41.41 14.92
CA ARG A 625 -19.10 -40.91 16.11
C ARG A 625 -19.90 -39.88 16.93
N THR A 626 -20.74 -39.07 16.28
CA THR A 626 -21.53 -38.01 16.94
C THR A 626 -22.73 -38.58 17.69
N LYS A 627 -23.49 -39.50 17.06
CA LYS A 627 -24.56 -40.26 17.76
C LYS A 627 -24.03 -41.08 18.93
N LEU A 628 -22.88 -41.75 18.76
CA LEU A 628 -22.25 -42.52 19.83
C LEU A 628 -21.76 -41.64 20.99
N LYS A 629 -21.33 -40.40 20.73
CA LYS A 629 -20.93 -39.42 21.76
C LYS A 629 -22.14 -38.84 22.51
N ALA A 630 -23.21 -38.46 21.80
CA ALA A 630 -24.43 -37.94 22.41
C ALA A 630 -25.13 -39.00 23.29
N LEU A 631 -25.26 -40.24 22.82
CA LEU A 631 -25.77 -41.36 23.61
C LEU A 631 -24.92 -41.64 24.86
N LYS A 632 -23.58 -41.57 24.74
CA LYS A 632 -22.67 -41.71 25.89
C LYS A 632 -22.85 -40.60 26.92
N LEU A 633 -23.12 -39.36 26.50
CA LEU A 633 -23.39 -38.24 27.39
C LEU A 633 -24.72 -38.45 28.13
N VAL A 634 -25.78 -38.84 27.42
CA VAL A 634 -27.11 -39.11 28.00
C VAL A 634 -27.02 -40.24 29.02
N TYR A 635 -26.36 -41.35 28.67
CA TYR A 635 -26.09 -42.46 29.59
C TYR A 635 -25.27 -42.03 30.83
N SER A 636 -24.28 -41.14 30.63
CA SER A 636 -23.48 -40.60 31.74
C SER A 636 -24.30 -39.70 32.67
N ARG A 637 -25.31 -38.97 32.16
CA ARG A 637 -26.25 -38.19 32.98
C ARG A 637 -27.16 -39.10 33.80
N GLU A 638 -27.67 -40.17 33.21
CA GLU A 638 -28.51 -41.13 33.94
C GLU A 638 -27.75 -41.76 35.11
N LEU A 639 -26.44 -42.01 34.95
CA LEU A 639 -25.60 -42.59 35.99
C LEU A 639 -25.08 -41.60 37.04
N ASN A 640 -24.76 -40.35 36.65
CA ASN A 640 -24.03 -39.39 37.52
C ASN A 640 -24.81 -38.08 37.79
N GLY A 641 -26.04 -37.94 37.29
CA GLY A 641 -26.83 -36.72 37.38
C GLY A 641 -26.34 -35.61 36.43
N ASN A 642 -26.62 -34.35 36.77
CA ASN A 642 -26.30 -33.19 35.92
C ASN A 642 -24.79 -32.87 35.82
N VAL A 643 -23.94 -33.54 36.61
CA VAL A 643 -22.49 -33.37 36.58
C VAL A 643 -21.84 -34.70 36.18
N ILE A 644 -21.21 -34.73 35.02
CA ILE A 644 -20.67 -35.92 34.39
C ILE A 644 -19.12 -35.85 34.31
N PRO A 645 -18.41 -36.98 34.49
CA PRO A 645 -16.97 -37.03 34.30
C PRO A 645 -16.59 -37.07 32.81
N VAL A 646 -15.85 -36.06 32.34
CA VAL A 646 -15.35 -35.95 30.96
C VAL A 646 -13.86 -35.65 31.00
N ASN A 647 -13.02 -36.48 30.36
CA ASN A 647 -11.56 -36.33 30.31
C ASN A 647 -10.91 -36.07 31.70
N LYS A 648 -11.30 -36.85 32.71
CA LYS A 648 -10.83 -36.76 34.12
C LYS A 648 -11.22 -35.46 34.87
N LYS A 649 -12.18 -34.67 34.35
CA LYS A 649 -12.76 -33.50 35.04
C LYS A 649 -14.28 -33.62 35.13
N MET A 650 -14.87 -33.12 36.22
CA MET A 650 -16.33 -33.04 36.37
C MET A 650 -16.85 -31.85 35.55
N SER A 651 -17.81 -32.09 34.66
CA SER A 651 -18.42 -31.07 33.78
C SER A 651 -19.94 -31.13 33.85
N ASN A 652 -20.62 -30.00 33.66
CA ASN A 652 -22.08 -29.98 33.58
C ASN A 652 -22.53 -30.66 32.27
N PHE A 653 -23.48 -31.59 32.36
CA PHE A 653 -24.03 -32.33 31.22
C PHE A 653 -24.54 -31.40 30.11
N ARG A 654 -25.22 -30.31 30.49
CA ARG A 654 -25.79 -29.35 29.55
C ARG A 654 -24.70 -28.61 28.77
N ASP A 655 -23.66 -28.16 29.46
CA ASP A 655 -22.51 -27.51 28.83
C ASP A 655 -21.83 -28.44 27.82
N GLU A 656 -21.75 -29.74 28.14
CA GLU A 656 -21.09 -30.71 27.28
C GLU A 656 -21.92 -31.11 26.05
N ILE A 657 -23.26 -31.15 26.18
CA ILE A 657 -24.15 -31.29 25.01
C ILE A 657 -23.98 -30.11 24.06
N GLN A 658 -23.99 -28.89 24.58
CA GLN A 658 -23.89 -27.69 23.77
C GLN A 658 -22.53 -27.59 23.08
N LYS A 659 -21.44 -27.95 23.76
CA LYS A 659 -20.12 -28.10 23.14
C LYS A 659 -20.12 -29.16 22.03
N THR A 660 -20.78 -30.29 22.27
CA THR A 660 -20.87 -31.37 21.28
C THR A 660 -21.62 -30.90 20.03
N GLN A 661 -22.69 -30.13 20.19
CA GLN A 661 -23.43 -29.55 19.06
C GLN A 661 -22.63 -28.49 18.32
N ALA A 662 -21.99 -27.56 19.04
CA ALA A 662 -21.10 -26.55 18.46
C ALA A 662 -19.90 -27.15 17.71
N SER A 663 -19.54 -28.41 17.98
CA SER A 663 -18.47 -29.12 17.25
C SER A 663 -18.90 -29.58 15.85
N TYR A 664 -20.21 -29.69 15.59
CA TYR A 664 -20.78 -30.20 14.34
C TYR A 664 -21.95 -29.33 13.86
N PRO A 665 -21.68 -28.07 13.47
CA PRO A 665 -22.71 -27.17 13.01
C PRO A 665 -23.31 -27.64 11.68
N VAL A 666 -24.57 -27.27 11.43
CA VAL A 666 -25.22 -27.42 10.12
C VAL A 666 -25.17 -26.09 9.40
N VAL A 667 -24.74 -26.09 8.14
CA VAL A 667 -24.63 -24.86 7.35
C VAL A 667 -25.58 -24.92 6.16
N TRP A 668 -26.40 -23.89 6.04
CA TRP A 668 -27.33 -23.67 4.94
C TRP A 668 -26.88 -22.46 4.13
N ARG A 669 -26.74 -22.63 2.82
CA ARG A 669 -26.46 -21.57 1.85
C ARG A 669 -27.77 -21.08 1.24
N TYR A 670 -27.95 -19.77 1.15
CA TYR A 670 -29.13 -19.18 0.49
C TYR A 670 -28.74 -18.76 -0.93
N GLY A 671 -29.36 -19.38 -1.94
CA GLY A 671 -29.11 -19.01 -3.34
C GLY A 671 -29.64 -17.60 -3.66
N SER A 672 -29.15 -16.98 -4.74
CA SER A 672 -29.54 -15.61 -5.14
C SER A 672 -29.19 -14.55 -4.09
N THR A 673 -28.10 -14.77 -3.33
CA THR A 673 -27.59 -13.84 -2.32
C THR A 673 -26.11 -13.47 -2.51
N GLU A 674 -25.63 -13.56 -3.75
CA GLU A 674 -24.28 -13.17 -4.16
C GLU A 674 -24.09 -11.65 -3.97
N ASP A 675 -22.93 -11.25 -3.43
CA ASP A 675 -22.48 -9.85 -3.29
C ASP A 675 -23.46 -8.88 -2.59
N ILE A 676 -24.37 -9.36 -1.73
CA ILE A 676 -25.31 -8.50 -0.99
C ILE A 676 -24.99 -8.32 0.50
N GLY A 677 -24.14 -9.14 1.10
CA GLY A 677 -23.85 -9.11 2.53
C GLY A 677 -22.40 -9.35 2.89
N ASP A 678 -21.46 -8.96 2.04
CA ASP A 678 -20.03 -9.22 2.21
C ASP A 678 -19.30 -8.17 3.06
N THR A 679 -19.91 -7.01 3.35
CA THR A 679 -19.28 -5.95 4.18
C THR A 679 -19.99 -5.65 5.47
N ALA A 680 -21.32 -5.78 5.54
CA ALA A 680 -22.07 -5.60 6.78
C ALA A 680 -23.32 -6.50 6.81
N LEU A 681 -23.64 -7.08 7.97
CA LEU A 681 -24.80 -7.95 8.12
C LEU A 681 -25.38 -7.86 9.54
N LYS A 682 -26.68 -7.60 9.67
CA LYS A 682 -27.36 -7.49 10.98
C LYS A 682 -28.78 -8.01 10.94
N GLN A 683 -29.20 -8.74 11.97
CA GLN A 683 -30.59 -9.20 12.12
C GLN A 683 -31.36 -8.30 13.11
N PHE A 684 -32.59 -7.95 12.77
CA PHE A 684 -33.49 -7.15 13.59
C PHE A 684 -34.84 -7.85 13.81
N GLN A 685 -35.46 -7.58 14.95
CA GLN A 685 -36.89 -7.81 15.17
C GLN A 685 -37.63 -6.49 15.01
N VAL A 686 -38.54 -6.44 14.05
CA VAL A 686 -39.34 -5.25 13.74
C VAL A 686 -40.82 -5.58 13.85
N ASP A 687 -41.60 -4.63 14.34
CA ASP A 687 -43.05 -4.75 14.33
C ASP A 687 -43.58 -4.17 13.03
N VAL A 688 -44.20 -5.04 12.22
CA VAL A 688 -44.75 -4.68 10.93
C VAL A 688 -46.26 -4.54 11.05
N GLN A 689 -46.80 -3.40 10.63
CA GLN A 689 -48.25 -3.24 10.49
C GLN A 689 -48.75 -4.18 9.39
N THR A 690 -49.65 -5.10 9.73
CA THR A 690 -50.36 -5.95 8.76
C THR A 690 -51.84 -5.59 8.74
N PRO A 691 -52.61 -6.00 7.71
CA PRO A 691 -54.06 -5.81 7.68
C PRO A 691 -54.80 -6.43 8.89
N VAL A 692 -54.14 -7.34 9.62
CA VAL A 692 -54.67 -8.04 10.80
C VAL A 692 -54.17 -7.43 12.13
N GLY A 693 -53.37 -6.35 12.08
CA GLY A 693 -52.75 -5.68 13.23
C GLY A 693 -51.21 -5.68 13.21
N LEU A 694 -50.60 -5.14 14.26
CA LEU A 694 -49.14 -5.15 14.45
C LEU A 694 -48.63 -6.61 14.60
N THR A 695 -47.71 -7.04 13.73
CA THR A 695 -47.09 -8.38 13.81
C THR A 695 -45.57 -8.27 13.84
N ARG A 696 -44.95 -8.91 14.84
CA ARG A 696 -43.49 -8.98 14.96
C ARG A 696 -42.87 -9.90 13.91
N LYS A 697 -41.85 -9.44 13.19
CA LYS A 697 -41.14 -10.18 12.14
C LYS A 697 -39.62 -10.05 12.28
N ASN A 698 -38.91 -11.11 11.91
CA ASN A 698 -37.45 -11.13 11.82
C ASN A 698 -37.02 -10.65 10.43
N ILE A 699 -36.10 -9.69 10.39
CA ILE A 699 -35.48 -9.21 9.15
C ILE A 699 -33.96 -9.26 9.25
N LEU A 700 -33.30 -9.44 8.12
CA LEU A 700 -31.86 -9.43 7.98
C LEU A 700 -31.49 -8.28 7.03
N VAL A 701 -30.64 -7.36 7.48
CA VAL A 701 -30.19 -6.22 6.68
C VAL A 701 -28.74 -6.47 6.30
N ALA A 702 -28.49 -6.47 4.99
CA ALA A 702 -27.23 -6.82 4.38
C ALA A 702 -26.69 -5.64 3.57
N GLY A 703 -25.41 -5.33 3.75
CA GLY A 703 -24.68 -4.30 3.04
C GLY A 703 -23.51 -4.90 2.27
N SER A 704 -23.26 -4.36 1.07
CA SER A 704 -22.16 -4.82 0.22
C SER A 704 -21.08 -3.79 -0.07
N ALA A 705 -19.95 -4.31 -0.57
CA ALA A 705 -18.83 -3.52 -1.05
C ALA A 705 -19.22 -2.59 -2.22
N GLY A 706 -20.20 -3.00 -3.03
CA GLY A 706 -20.77 -2.22 -4.12
C GLY A 706 -21.73 -1.11 -3.68
N GLY A 707 -21.92 -0.89 -2.38
CA GLY A 707 -22.85 0.11 -1.85
C GLY A 707 -24.31 -0.33 -1.87
N CYS A 708 -24.59 -1.60 -2.15
CA CYS A 708 -25.94 -2.14 -2.13
C CYS A 708 -26.40 -2.38 -0.68
N LEU A 709 -27.59 -1.91 -0.33
CA LEU A 709 -28.28 -2.25 0.93
C LEU A 709 -29.54 -3.06 0.63
N SER A 710 -29.66 -4.25 1.22
CA SER A 710 -30.79 -5.16 1.05
C SER A 710 -31.45 -5.49 2.38
N ILE A 711 -32.79 -5.43 2.43
CA ILE A 711 -33.59 -5.87 3.58
C ILE A 711 -34.25 -7.20 3.19
N LEU A 712 -33.89 -8.24 3.92
CA LEU A 712 -34.26 -9.62 3.68
C LEU A 712 -35.23 -10.06 4.78
N ARG A 713 -36.39 -10.59 4.41
CA ARG A 713 -37.38 -11.06 5.40
C ARG A 713 -37.15 -12.55 5.66
N VAL A 714 -37.04 -12.93 6.93
CA VAL A 714 -36.90 -14.33 7.34
C VAL A 714 -38.30 -14.86 7.70
N SER A 715 -38.77 -15.91 7.00
CA SER A 715 -40.15 -16.42 7.13
C SER A 715 -40.24 -17.94 7.03
N LYS A 716 -41.13 -18.55 7.83
CA LYS A 716 -41.55 -19.95 7.68
C LYS A 716 -42.65 -20.13 6.62
N ASP A 717 -43.45 -19.10 6.40
CA ASP A 717 -44.58 -19.15 5.48
C ASP A 717 -44.10 -18.81 4.07
N ARG A 718 -44.39 -19.68 3.10
CA ARG A 718 -44.21 -19.40 1.67
C ARG A 718 -45.32 -18.47 1.20
N GLN A 719 -44.99 -17.21 0.97
CA GLN A 719 -45.90 -16.22 0.40
C GLN A 719 -45.24 -15.57 -0.80
N VAL A 720 -45.75 -15.87 -1.99
CA VAL A 720 -45.29 -15.32 -3.26
C VAL A 720 -46.00 -14.00 -3.50
N TYR A 721 -45.22 -12.92 -3.62
CA TYR A 721 -45.67 -11.58 -4.00
C TYR A 721 -44.95 -11.16 -5.29
N ASP A 722 -45.58 -10.34 -6.12
CA ASP A 722 -44.90 -9.72 -7.27
C ASP A 722 -43.72 -8.85 -6.77
N GLY A 723 -42.53 -9.04 -7.36
CA GLY A 723 -41.32 -8.27 -7.03
C GLY A 723 -40.44 -8.82 -5.90
N VAL A 724 -40.69 -10.05 -5.41
CA VAL A 724 -39.88 -10.74 -4.38
C VAL A 724 -39.27 -12.03 -4.93
N ILE A 725 -37.99 -12.23 -4.67
CA ILE A 725 -37.22 -13.45 -4.95
C ILE A 725 -37.18 -14.29 -3.67
N GLU A 726 -37.67 -15.52 -3.75
CA GLU A 726 -37.52 -16.52 -2.69
C GLU A 726 -36.12 -17.14 -2.79
N CYS A 727 -35.35 -17.04 -1.71
CA CYS A 727 -34.01 -17.59 -1.60
C CYS A 727 -34.10 -18.85 -0.74
N ASP A 728 -34.06 -20.02 -1.38
CA ASP A 728 -34.19 -21.30 -0.70
C ASP A 728 -32.88 -21.73 0.00
N PRO A 729 -32.97 -22.26 1.23
CA PRO A 729 -31.81 -22.77 1.95
C PRO A 729 -31.37 -24.13 1.38
N VAL A 730 -30.11 -24.21 0.95
CA VAL A 730 -29.45 -25.44 0.50
C VAL A 730 -28.43 -25.88 1.55
N SER A 731 -28.58 -27.08 2.10
CA SER A 731 -27.61 -27.62 3.05
C SER A 731 -26.27 -27.86 2.35
N VAL A 732 -25.20 -27.22 2.85
CA VAL A 732 -23.83 -27.40 2.36
C VAL A 732 -22.96 -28.22 3.32
N LEU A 733 -23.40 -28.40 4.56
CA LEU A 733 -22.81 -29.29 5.55
C LEU A 733 -23.91 -30.01 6.34
N PRO A 734 -23.88 -31.35 6.50
CA PRO A 734 -22.77 -32.28 6.21
C PRO A 734 -22.84 -33.00 4.82
N CYS A 735 -21.68 -33.28 4.22
CA CYS A 735 -21.45 -33.61 2.80
C CYS A 735 -21.92 -34.98 2.22
N LYS A 736 -23.00 -35.65 2.67
CA LYS A 736 -23.49 -36.88 1.97
C LYS A 736 -25.02 -37.01 1.89
N GLU A 737 -25.50 -37.35 0.68
CA GLU A 737 -26.90 -37.52 0.26
C GLU A 737 -27.69 -38.66 0.97
N ASN A 738 -27.07 -39.47 1.84
CA ASN A 738 -27.69 -40.69 2.40
C ASN A 738 -28.04 -40.64 3.89
N ASP A 739 -27.98 -39.48 4.55
CA ASP A 739 -28.41 -39.33 5.95
C ASP A 739 -29.61 -38.37 6.05
N THR A 740 -30.73 -38.76 5.44
CA THR A 740 -32.05 -38.15 5.69
C THR A 740 -32.62 -38.64 7.01
N GLU A 741 -32.15 -38.07 8.12
CA GLU A 741 -33.04 -37.83 9.26
C GLU A 741 -33.56 -36.40 9.10
N GLU A 742 -34.88 -36.25 9.00
CA GLU A 742 -35.61 -34.98 8.85
C GLU A 742 -35.13 -33.96 9.90
N ARG A 743 -34.16 -33.12 9.52
CA ARG A 743 -33.86 -31.89 10.23
C ARG A 743 -34.68 -30.81 9.55
N GLU A 744 -35.57 -30.17 10.32
CA GLU A 744 -36.40 -29.06 9.85
C GLU A 744 -35.52 -28.05 9.10
N ALA A 745 -35.83 -27.79 7.83
CA ALA A 745 -35.15 -26.77 7.05
C ALA A 745 -35.34 -25.40 7.74
N PRO A 746 -34.31 -24.54 7.75
CA PRO A 746 -34.42 -23.21 8.34
C PRO A 746 -35.42 -22.36 7.56
N GLU A 747 -35.80 -21.23 8.16
CA GLU A 747 -36.70 -20.26 7.55
C GLU A 747 -36.15 -19.77 6.19
N HIS A 748 -37.05 -19.56 5.23
CA HIS A 748 -36.72 -19.02 3.90
C HIS A 748 -36.35 -17.54 4.01
N ILE A 749 -35.49 -17.07 3.10
CA ILE A 749 -35.22 -15.64 2.93
C ILE A 749 -36.04 -15.11 1.75
N LEU A 750 -36.84 -14.09 1.99
CA LEU A 750 -37.55 -13.34 0.97
C LEU A 750 -36.76 -12.05 0.68
N ARG A 751 -36.27 -11.94 -0.56
CA ARG A 751 -35.44 -10.83 -1.04
C ARG A 751 -36.22 -9.96 -2.04
N PRO A 752 -36.22 -8.62 -1.91
CA PRO A 752 -36.66 -7.72 -2.97
C PRO A 752 -35.91 -7.91 -4.31
N THR A 753 -36.62 -7.87 -5.45
CA THR A 753 -35.99 -7.90 -6.79
C THR A 753 -35.04 -6.72 -7.05
N GLN A 754 -35.28 -5.58 -6.40
CA GLN A 754 -34.40 -4.40 -6.45
C GLN A 754 -33.86 -4.08 -5.05
N PRO A 755 -32.61 -3.61 -4.95
CA PRO A 755 -32.02 -3.25 -3.67
C PRO A 755 -32.70 -2.03 -3.04
N CYS A 756 -32.69 -1.94 -1.71
CA CYS A 756 -33.34 -0.87 -0.95
C CYS A 756 -32.57 0.46 -1.06
N LEU A 757 -31.25 0.38 -1.22
CA LEU A 757 -30.36 1.53 -1.50
C LEU A 757 -29.23 1.08 -2.44
N VAL A 758 -28.87 1.93 -3.40
CA VAL A 758 -27.58 1.86 -4.11
C VAL A 758 -26.79 3.09 -3.70
N ALA A 759 -25.95 2.96 -2.68
CA ALA A 759 -25.04 4.00 -2.24
C ALA A 759 -23.89 4.16 -3.27
N LEU A 760 -23.35 5.37 -3.40
CA LEU A 760 -22.21 5.67 -4.28
C LEU A 760 -20.88 5.05 -3.80
N SER A 761 -20.87 4.34 -2.67
CA SER A 761 -19.69 3.71 -2.06
C SER A 761 -20.08 2.57 -1.11
N SER A 762 -19.12 1.68 -0.82
CA SER A 762 -19.26 0.54 0.12
C SER A 762 -19.96 0.89 1.43
N ILE A 763 -20.91 0.04 1.84
CA ILE A 763 -21.47 0.08 3.19
C ILE A 763 -20.38 -0.36 4.18
N SER A 764 -20.11 0.46 5.21
CA SER A 764 -19.05 0.22 6.20
C SER A 764 -19.57 -0.42 7.49
N SER A 765 -20.78 -0.07 7.94
CA SER A 765 -21.37 -0.61 9.17
C SER A 765 -22.89 -0.43 9.19
N ILE A 766 -23.57 -1.36 9.88
CA ILE A 766 -25.03 -1.38 10.09
C ILE A 766 -25.28 -1.60 11.59
N GLU A 767 -25.90 -0.63 12.25
CA GLU A 767 -26.18 -0.69 13.70
C GLU A 767 -27.62 -0.35 14.07
N LEU A 768 -28.11 -0.94 15.16
CA LEU A 768 -29.46 -0.71 15.66
C LEU A 768 -29.49 0.57 16.52
N ILE A 769 -30.45 1.47 16.28
CA ILE A 769 -30.59 2.73 17.02
C ILE A 769 -31.55 2.53 18.19
N GLY A 770 -31.04 2.53 19.42
CA GLY A 770 -31.82 2.26 20.62
C GLY A 770 -31.77 0.78 20.95
N ARG A 771 -30.97 0.41 21.95
CA ARG A 771 -30.94 -0.95 22.50
C ARG A 771 -31.80 -0.90 23.76
N SER A 772 -33.06 -1.32 23.74
CA SER A 772 -33.80 -1.37 25.01
C SER A 772 -33.29 -2.53 25.85
N ASP A 773 -32.82 -2.23 27.06
CA ASP A 773 -32.67 -3.28 28.08
C ASP A 773 -34.03 -3.91 28.36
N ALA A 774 -34.00 -5.22 28.51
CA ALA A 774 -35.14 -6.10 28.75
C ALA A 774 -36.00 -5.59 29.93
N SER A 775 -37.01 -4.80 29.60
CA SER A 775 -38.20 -4.59 30.41
C SER A 775 -39.40 -4.90 29.53
N GLU A 776 -40.36 -5.63 30.08
CA GLU A 776 -41.49 -6.28 29.38
C GLU A 776 -42.41 -5.32 28.59
N ASN A 777 -42.17 -4.01 28.63
CA ASN A 777 -42.97 -2.97 27.97
C ASN A 777 -42.17 -2.03 27.04
N SER A 778 -41.00 -2.43 26.55
CA SER A 778 -40.25 -1.62 25.57
C SER A 778 -40.88 -1.67 24.17
N HIS A 779 -41.19 -0.50 23.61
CA HIS A 779 -41.63 -0.37 22.22
C HIS A 779 -40.50 -0.82 21.27
N PRO A 780 -40.80 -1.60 20.22
CA PRO A 780 -39.80 -2.10 19.29
C PRO A 780 -39.11 -0.96 18.54
N VAL A 781 -37.83 -1.20 18.29
CA VAL A 781 -36.94 -0.26 17.64
C VAL A 781 -37.05 -0.44 16.13
N ASN A 782 -37.49 0.62 15.45
CA ASN A 782 -37.71 0.60 14.01
C ASN A 782 -36.65 1.38 13.23
N ARG A 783 -35.49 1.72 13.81
CA ARG A 783 -34.48 2.55 13.14
C ARG A 783 -33.10 1.87 13.11
N ALA A 784 -32.46 1.88 11.95
CA ALA A 784 -31.10 1.40 11.74
C ALA A 784 -30.19 2.54 11.26
N LEU A 785 -28.97 2.58 11.80
CA LEU A 785 -27.88 3.45 11.36
C LEU A 785 -27.07 2.74 10.29
N ILE A 786 -26.89 3.39 9.14
CA ILE A 786 -26.08 2.89 8.03
C ILE A 786 -24.94 3.88 7.78
N THR A 787 -23.71 3.40 7.74
CA THR A 787 -22.54 4.22 7.38
C THR A 787 -21.87 3.73 6.11
N THR A 788 -21.16 4.63 5.43
CA THR A 788 -20.47 4.36 4.16
C THR A 788 -19.04 4.89 4.17
N LEU A 789 -18.12 4.18 3.50
CA LEU A 789 -16.70 4.54 3.45
C LEU A 789 -16.45 5.89 2.74
N GLY A 790 -17.19 6.18 1.67
CA GLY A 790 -16.99 7.35 0.81
C GLY A 790 -15.84 7.17 -0.20
N SER A 791 -16.14 7.20 -1.50
CA SER A 791 -15.17 6.92 -2.59
C SER A 791 -14.20 8.08 -2.90
N THR A 792 -14.43 9.26 -2.33
CA THR A 792 -13.66 10.51 -2.55
C THR A 792 -13.29 11.21 -1.23
N GLY A 793 -13.27 10.48 -0.12
CA GLY A 793 -13.06 11.03 1.23
C GLY A 793 -14.33 11.58 1.88
N ARG A 794 -15.52 11.37 1.30
CA ARG A 794 -16.81 11.78 1.89
C ARG A 794 -17.65 10.59 2.35
N GLY A 795 -17.46 10.13 3.58
CA GLY A 795 -18.33 9.14 4.20
C GLY A 795 -19.70 9.74 4.55
N SER A 796 -20.76 8.95 4.43
CA SER A 796 -22.14 9.38 4.70
C SER A 796 -22.80 8.52 5.77
N ILE A 797 -23.65 9.15 6.59
CA ILE A 797 -24.46 8.52 7.62
C ILE A 797 -25.93 8.62 7.22
N PHE A 798 -26.62 7.47 7.21
CA PHE A 798 -28.04 7.38 6.90
C PHE A 798 -28.80 6.75 8.08
N ILE A 799 -30.02 7.22 8.32
CA ILE A 799 -30.95 6.57 9.25
C ILE A 799 -32.10 5.97 8.43
N LEU A 800 -32.23 4.65 8.52
CA LEU A 800 -33.28 3.88 7.87
C LEU A 800 -34.40 3.61 8.86
N ASN A 801 -35.63 4.04 8.55
CA ASN A 801 -36.84 3.63 9.29
C ASN A 801 -37.44 2.36 8.65
N VAL A 802 -37.63 1.33 9.47
CA VAL A 802 -38.08 0.00 9.07
C VAL A 802 -39.55 -0.26 9.48
N ALA A 803 -40.25 0.75 10.00
CA ALA A 803 -41.63 0.65 10.50
C ALA A 803 -42.71 0.70 9.42
N GLU A 804 -42.44 1.35 8.28
CA GLU A 804 -43.45 1.61 7.25
C GLU A 804 -43.59 0.39 6.34
N GLU A 805 -44.85 0.07 5.98
CA GLU A 805 -45.31 -1.15 5.32
C GLU A 805 -44.25 -1.81 4.43
N VAL A 806 -44.08 -3.13 4.58
CA VAL A 806 -43.26 -4.00 3.72
C VAL A 806 -43.94 -4.15 2.34
N ASN A 807 -44.26 -3.02 1.70
CA ASN A 807 -44.34 -2.85 0.26
C ASN A 807 -43.05 -2.15 -0.15
N ILE A 808 -42.10 -3.02 -0.44
CA ILE A 808 -40.84 -2.84 -1.14
C ILE A 808 -40.96 -1.70 -2.18
N LEU A 809 -39.95 -0.81 -2.22
CA LEU A 809 -39.75 0.32 -3.15
C LEU A 809 -40.38 1.67 -2.77
N THR A 810 -39.79 2.43 -1.84
CA THR A 810 -39.62 3.88 -2.08
C THR A 810 -38.46 4.48 -1.28
N PRO A 811 -37.67 5.41 -1.86
CA PRO A 811 -36.58 6.12 -1.17
C PRO A 811 -37.03 7.10 -0.06
N ARG A 812 -38.30 7.07 0.38
CA ARG A 812 -38.89 8.04 1.33
C ARG A 812 -38.61 7.72 2.81
N SER A 813 -38.19 6.50 3.13
CA SER A 813 -37.95 6.01 4.50
C SER A 813 -36.54 6.32 5.04
N LEU A 814 -35.69 6.99 4.24
CA LEU A 814 -34.38 7.49 4.66
C LEU A 814 -34.52 8.93 5.19
N GLN A 815 -34.19 9.14 6.46
CA GLN A 815 -34.08 10.48 7.05
C GLN A 815 -32.64 10.78 7.44
N GLY A 816 -32.13 11.93 6.98
CA GLY A 816 -30.82 12.47 7.34
C GLY A 816 -29.70 12.08 6.38
N ASN A 817 -29.03 13.10 5.82
CA ASN A 817 -27.82 12.96 5.02
C ASN A 817 -26.76 13.86 5.67
N VAL A 818 -26.05 13.35 6.67
CA VAL A 818 -24.87 14.04 7.21
C VAL A 818 -23.67 13.52 6.42
N SER A 819 -23.30 14.26 5.37
CA SER A 819 -22.06 14.01 4.63
C SER A 819 -20.89 14.53 5.45
N SER A 820 -19.95 13.66 5.76
CA SER A 820 -18.70 14.03 6.43
C SER A 820 -17.60 14.29 5.40
N GLU A 821 -16.66 15.18 5.67
CA GLU A 821 -15.45 15.41 4.83
C GLU A 821 -14.35 14.36 5.09
N CYS A 822 -14.68 13.27 5.77
CA CYS A 822 -13.75 12.21 6.15
C CYS A 822 -14.33 10.83 5.84
N THR A 823 -13.46 9.82 5.73
CA THR A 823 -13.87 8.42 5.53
C THR A 823 -14.41 7.86 6.83
N ILE A 824 -15.56 7.17 6.78
CA ILE A 824 -16.17 6.52 7.95
C ILE A 824 -15.94 5.01 7.85
N TRP A 825 -15.03 4.48 8.68
CA TRP A 825 -14.65 3.06 8.68
C TRP A 825 -15.62 2.17 9.47
N THR A 826 -16.20 2.71 10.54
CA THR A 826 -17.05 1.94 11.47
C THR A 826 -17.95 2.87 12.26
N SER A 827 -19.02 2.33 12.85
CA SER A 827 -19.93 3.07 13.72
C SER A 827 -20.52 2.18 14.81
N ASP A 828 -20.90 2.78 15.93
CA ASP A 828 -21.74 2.15 16.95
C ASP A 828 -22.77 3.16 17.50
N CYS A 829 -23.85 2.67 18.10
CA CYS A 829 -24.91 3.48 18.69
C CYS A 829 -24.96 3.30 20.21
N ASN A 830 -25.26 4.38 20.93
CA ASN A 830 -25.52 4.28 22.36
C ASN A 830 -26.86 3.57 22.64
N ILE A 831 -27.03 3.10 23.87
CA ILE A 831 -28.22 2.36 24.31
C ILE A 831 -29.51 3.18 24.13
N SER A 832 -29.48 4.48 24.41
CA SER A 832 -30.65 5.35 24.25
C SER A 832 -31.01 5.67 22.80
N GLY A 833 -30.14 5.36 21.83
CA GLY A 833 -30.35 5.67 20.42
C GLY A 833 -30.29 7.17 20.08
N SER A 834 -29.76 8.00 20.98
CA SER A 834 -29.67 9.46 20.77
C SER A 834 -28.36 9.88 20.11
N HIS A 835 -27.29 9.10 20.27
CA HIS A 835 -25.98 9.43 19.74
C HIS A 835 -25.34 8.22 19.03
N ALA A 836 -24.64 8.50 17.93
CA ALA A 836 -23.80 7.55 17.22
C ALA A 836 -22.32 7.95 17.33
N ALA A 837 -21.45 6.98 17.59
CA ALA A 837 -20.01 7.14 17.50
C ALA A 837 -19.55 6.66 16.12
N ILE A 838 -18.73 7.45 15.43
CA ILE A 838 -18.17 7.14 14.12
C ILE A 838 -16.64 7.10 14.18
N GLY A 839 -16.04 6.11 13.53
CA GLY A 839 -14.60 5.90 13.43
C GLY A 839 -14.14 6.33 12.06
N THR A 840 -13.11 7.19 12.02
CA THR A 840 -12.69 7.91 10.81
C THR A 840 -11.17 7.85 10.65
N ASP A 841 -10.68 8.28 9.49
CA ASP A 841 -9.27 8.54 9.22
C ASP A 841 -8.68 9.72 10.03
N LEU A 842 -9.55 10.53 10.66
CA LEU A 842 -9.15 11.66 11.52
C LEU A 842 -9.32 11.41 13.03
N GLY A 843 -9.73 10.21 13.43
CA GLY A 843 -10.05 9.83 14.81
C GLY A 843 -11.49 9.33 14.99
N ALA A 844 -12.13 9.64 16.12
CA ALA A 844 -13.51 9.26 16.39
C ALA A 844 -14.38 10.47 16.77
N GLY A 845 -15.60 10.49 16.23
CA GLY A 845 -16.59 11.55 16.45
C GLY A 845 -17.91 11.03 16.99
N LEU A 846 -18.63 11.89 17.70
CA LEU A 846 -19.97 11.67 18.22
C LEU A 846 -20.94 12.50 17.39
N VAL A 847 -21.98 11.86 16.87
CA VAL A 847 -23.04 12.48 16.07
C VAL A 847 -24.33 12.35 16.84
N ASP A 848 -24.99 13.47 17.09
CA ASP A 848 -26.35 13.50 17.63
C ASP A 848 -27.33 13.12 16.52
N LEU A 849 -28.12 12.07 16.74
CA LEU A 849 -28.99 11.47 15.72
C LEU A 849 -30.30 12.24 15.49
N GLU A 850 -30.64 13.20 16.36
CA GLU A 850 -31.81 14.07 16.20
C GLU A 850 -31.46 15.35 15.44
N THR A 851 -30.32 15.96 15.76
CA THR A 851 -29.87 17.25 15.21
C THR A 851 -28.91 17.09 14.02
N GLY A 852 -28.27 15.93 13.87
CA GLY A 852 -27.24 15.68 12.86
C GLY A 852 -25.89 16.36 13.15
N VAL A 853 -25.74 17.02 14.30
CA VAL A 853 -24.52 17.73 14.68
C VAL A 853 -23.45 16.73 15.12
N GLY A 854 -22.28 16.78 14.47
CA GLY A 854 -21.12 15.95 14.79
C GLY A 854 -20.02 16.73 15.51
N SER A 855 -19.35 16.08 16.48
CA SER A 855 -18.16 16.61 17.14
C SER A 855 -17.12 15.52 17.39
N TYR A 856 -15.83 15.85 17.32
CA TYR A 856 -14.76 14.87 17.58
C TYR A 856 -14.48 14.74 19.07
N PHE A 857 -14.60 13.53 19.62
CA PHE A 857 -14.18 13.22 21.00
C PHE A 857 -12.80 12.58 21.07
N LEU A 858 -12.29 12.09 19.94
CA LEU A 858 -10.94 11.55 19.79
C LEU A 858 -10.33 12.07 18.48
N ARG A 859 -9.19 12.76 18.54
CA ARG A 859 -8.37 13.04 17.35
C ARG A 859 -7.14 12.15 17.36
N SER A 860 -6.89 11.51 16.23
CA SER A 860 -5.81 10.53 16.05
C SER A 860 -5.18 10.69 14.68
N LYS A 861 -3.87 10.43 14.58
CA LYS A 861 -3.16 10.27 13.29
C LYS A 861 -3.25 8.84 12.72
N SER A 862 -3.90 7.94 13.44
CA SER A 862 -4.19 6.57 13.03
C SER A 862 -5.69 6.40 12.91
N ASP A 863 -6.13 5.79 11.81
CA ASP A 863 -7.52 5.46 11.52
C ASP A 863 -8.15 4.66 12.67
N VAL A 864 -9.44 4.90 12.93
CA VAL A 864 -10.24 4.15 13.90
C VAL A 864 -11.08 3.13 13.15
N PHE A 865 -10.66 1.86 13.17
CA PHE A 865 -11.27 0.76 12.41
C PHE A 865 -12.34 0.00 13.19
N ALA A 866 -12.32 0.06 14.52
CA ALA A 866 -13.34 -0.59 15.35
C ALA A 866 -13.82 0.35 16.46
N LEU A 867 -15.11 0.34 16.77
CA LEU A 867 -15.71 1.11 17.85
C LEU A 867 -16.74 0.27 18.62
N GLN A 868 -16.85 0.51 19.92
CA GLN A 868 -17.95 -0.02 20.72
C GLN A 868 -18.27 0.91 21.91
N PHE A 869 -19.54 1.29 22.06
CA PHE A 869 -20.06 1.92 23.28
C PHE A 869 -20.02 0.95 24.46
N HIS A 870 -19.53 1.45 25.58
CA HIS A 870 -19.71 0.78 26.87
C HIS A 870 -21.19 0.86 27.30
N GLN A 871 -21.65 -0.11 28.08
CA GLN A 871 -23.05 -0.17 28.56
C GLN A 871 -23.48 1.09 29.32
N SER A 872 -22.55 1.76 29.99
CA SER A 872 -22.84 3.01 30.69
C SER A 872 -23.19 4.20 29.77
N GLY A 873 -23.02 4.07 28.45
CA GLY A 873 -23.22 5.15 27.47
C GLY A 873 -22.20 6.29 27.54
N ASN A 874 -21.35 6.30 28.56
CA ASN A 874 -20.41 7.38 28.87
C ASN A 874 -18.98 7.10 28.38
N ILE A 875 -18.70 5.88 27.92
CA ILE A 875 -17.35 5.47 27.48
C ILE A 875 -17.47 4.84 26.10
N VAL A 876 -16.53 5.16 25.22
CA VAL A 876 -16.39 4.52 23.90
C VAL A 876 -15.01 3.89 23.79
N HIS A 877 -14.97 2.59 23.48
CA HIS A 877 -13.75 1.88 23.14
C HIS A 877 -13.44 2.09 21.66
N CYS A 878 -12.26 2.61 21.35
CA CYS A 878 -11.78 2.89 20.00
C CYS A 878 -10.59 2.00 19.68
N GLY A 879 -10.72 1.20 18.62
CA GLY A 879 -9.68 0.35 18.08
C GLY A 879 -9.02 1.00 16.87
N LEU A 880 -7.72 1.24 16.99
CA LEU A 880 -6.94 1.95 15.99
C LEU A 880 -6.27 1.00 15.00
N ARG A 881 -5.98 1.51 13.79
CA ARG A 881 -5.19 0.82 12.76
C ARG A 881 -3.79 0.41 13.23
N ASN A 882 -3.20 1.11 14.18
CA ASN A 882 -1.97 0.67 14.82
C ASN A 882 -2.19 -0.37 15.94
N GLY A 883 -3.33 -1.05 16.03
CA GLY A 883 -3.56 -2.08 17.03
C GLY A 883 -3.74 -1.59 18.48
N ALA A 884 -3.73 -0.28 18.74
CA ALA A 884 -4.06 0.25 20.06
C ALA A 884 -5.59 0.26 20.28
N ILE A 885 -6.03 -0.13 21.48
CA ILE A 885 -7.40 0.01 21.95
C ILE A 885 -7.41 1.06 23.06
N VAL A 886 -8.17 2.14 22.87
CA VAL A 886 -8.28 3.24 23.82
C VAL A 886 -9.72 3.42 24.27
N SER A 887 -9.92 3.61 25.57
CA SER A 887 -11.23 3.95 26.13
C SER A 887 -11.31 5.46 26.34
N VAL A 888 -12.30 6.11 25.72
CA VAL A 888 -12.52 7.56 25.83
C VAL A 888 -13.76 7.82 26.66
N ASP A 889 -13.64 8.68 27.69
CA ASP A 889 -14.76 9.08 28.55
C ASP A 889 -15.44 10.33 27.98
N LEU A 890 -16.72 10.20 27.63
CA LEU A 890 -17.53 11.23 27.00
C LEU A 890 -18.11 12.25 27.99
N ARG A 891 -17.91 12.10 29.31
CA ARG A 891 -18.46 13.03 30.31
C ARG A 891 -17.70 14.36 30.31
N GLU A 892 -18.34 15.44 29.85
CA GLU A 892 -17.84 16.80 30.04
C GLU A 892 -18.04 17.29 31.49
N ARG A 893 -17.08 18.05 32.03
CA ARG A 893 -17.36 18.94 33.17
C ARG A 893 -18.13 20.15 32.63
N PRO A 894 -19.25 20.56 33.25
CA PRO A 894 -20.11 21.61 32.71
C PRO A 894 -19.41 22.98 32.75
N GLY A 895 -19.38 23.71 31.63
CA GLY A 895 -19.20 25.17 31.67
C GLY A 895 -18.40 25.92 30.60
N ARG A 896 -18.00 25.35 29.44
CA ARG A 896 -17.42 26.13 28.32
C ARG A 896 -17.78 25.55 26.95
N PRO A 897 -17.99 26.36 25.90
CA PRO A 897 -18.03 25.85 24.53
C PRO A 897 -16.61 25.41 24.16
N PHE A 898 -16.46 24.09 23.97
CA PHE A 898 -15.27 23.36 23.53
C PHE A 898 -14.04 23.44 24.47
N PRO A 899 -13.89 22.54 25.46
CA PRO A 899 -12.62 22.37 26.13
C PRO A 899 -11.58 21.84 25.13
N ARG A 900 -10.35 22.39 25.18
CA ARG A 900 -9.19 21.81 24.47
C ARG A 900 -9.05 20.34 24.87
N LEU A 901 -9.17 19.41 23.92
CA LEU A 901 -8.96 17.98 24.14
C LEU A 901 -7.58 17.74 24.80
N THR A 902 -7.55 16.91 25.84
CA THR A 902 -6.31 16.58 26.55
C THR A 902 -5.38 15.79 25.64
N ARG A 903 -4.11 16.23 25.54
CA ARG A 903 -3.08 15.56 24.73
C ARG A 903 -2.48 14.40 25.52
N HIS A 904 -2.53 13.21 24.93
CA HIS A 904 -1.95 11.99 25.47
C HIS A 904 -0.93 11.44 24.48
N GLN A 905 0.24 11.04 24.97
CA GLN A 905 1.21 10.27 24.19
C GLN A 905 1.04 8.81 24.55
N ILE A 906 0.63 8.01 23.58
CA ILE A 906 0.39 6.58 23.76
C ILE A 906 1.45 5.81 22.97
N ARG A 907 2.07 4.83 23.64
CA ARG A 907 3.15 4.02 23.06
C ARG A 907 2.58 3.16 21.93
N TYR A 908 3.40 2.58 21.07
CA TYR A 908 2.96 1.46 20.24
C TYR A 908 4.11 0.46 20.10
N GLN A 909 3.77 -0.83 19.95
CA GLN A 909 4.72 -1.90 19.64
C GLN A 909 4.57 -2.25 18.16
N SER A 910 5.53 -1.81 17.34
CA SER A 910 5.69 -2.30 15.96
C SER A 910 5.86 -3.81 15.98
N SER A 911 4.92 -4.55 15.38
CA SER A 911 4.99 -6.00 15.18
C SER A 911 5.82 -6.37 13.95
N SER A 912 7.00 -5.78 13.80
CA SER A 912 8.01 -6.29 12.89
C SER A 912 8.73 -7.45 13.58
N LYS A 913 8.31 -8.69 13.31
CA LYS A 913 9.15 -9.88 13.59
C LYS A 913 10.33 -9.88 12.62
N THR A 914 11.36 -9.12 12.96
CA THR A 914 12.73 -9.29 12.47
C THR A 914 13.66 -9.11 13.69
N GLY A 915 14.52 -10.09 13.92
CA GLY A 915 15.29 -10.25 15.16
C GLY A 915 16.14 -9.04 15.59
N LEU A 916 16.07 -8.77 16.90
CA LEU A 916 16.91 -7.95 17.80
C LEU A 916 17.70 -6.75 17.22
N THR A 917 17.22 -5.53 17.50
CA THR A 917 17.66 -4.73 18.68
C THR A 917 16.94 -3.37 18.71
N SER A 918 16.59 -2.93 19.93
CA SER A 918 15.92 -1.65 20.27
C SER A 918 14.47 -1.53 19.78
N THR A 919 13.54 -1.94 20.64
CA THR A 919 12.16 -1.41 20.63
C THR A 919 12.21 0.09 20.92
N LYS A 920 12.53 0.92 19.90
CA LYS A 920 12.31 2.37 19.96
C LYS A 920 10.84 2.56 20.32
N LYS A 921 10.60 3.11 21.51
CA LYS A 921 9.26 3.43 22.00
C LYS A 921 8.71 4.51 21.07
N GLN A 922 7.99 4.12 20.03
CA GLN A 922 7.24 5.05 19.21
C GLN A 922 6.01 5.47 19.99
N TRP A 923 5.73 6.77 19.96
CA TRP A 923 4.59 7.39 20.61
C TRP A 923 3.77 8.10 19.54
N PHE A 924 2.46 7.95 19.57
CA PHE A 924 1.56 8.76 18.77
C PHE A 924 0.72 9.63 19.70
N GLU A 925 0.41 10.84 19.23
CA GLU A 925 -0.38 11.81 19.99
C GLU A 925 -1.86 11.55 19.73
N LEU A 926 -2.60 11.33 20.81
CA LEU A 926 -4.05 11.26 20.83
C LEU A 926 -4.59 12.45 21.60
N GLN A 927 -5.66 13.06 21.10
CA GLN A 927 -6.35 14.12 21.82
C GLN A 927 -7.75 13.62 22.18
N GLY A 928 -8.03 13.50 23.47
CA GLY A 928 -9.29 12.94 23.99
C GLY A 928 -9.23 12.81 25.51
N ASN A 929 -10.35 12.56 26.18
CA ASN A 929 -10.37 12.28 27.61
C ASN A 929 -10.03 10.80 27.85
N ILE A 930 -8.74 10.47 27.75
CA ILE A 930 -8.23 9.10 27.79
C ILE A 930 -7.40 8.91 29.06
N ASN A 931 -7.44 7.72 29.65
CA ASN A 931 -6.44 7.33 30.64
C ASN A 931 -5.32 6.51 29.96
N PRO A 932 -4.11 7.06 29.75
CA PRO A 932 -3.02 6.36 29.04
C PRO A 932 -2.59 5.05 29.72
N SER A 933 -2.86 4.91 31.02
CA SER A 933 -2.54 3.67 31.75
C SER A 933 -3.49 2.51 31.45
N HIS A 934 -4.59 2.77 30.71
CA HIS A 934 -5.63 1.81 30.36
C HIS A 934 -5.65 1.47 28.85
N VAL A 935 -4.54 1.68 28.13
CA VAL A 935 -4.43 1.32 26.71
C VAL A 935 -4.03 -0.15 26.55
N ILE A 936 -4.76 -0.87 25.70
CA ILE A 936 -4.47 -2.26 25.33
C ILE A 936 -3.86 -2.29 23.93
N TYR A 937 -2.99 -3.25 23.65
CA TYR A 937 -2.39 -3.44 22.32
C TYR A 937 -2.69 -4.83 21.76
N MET A 938 -3.12 -4.84 20.51
CA MET A 938 -3.15 -5.99 19.62
C MET A 938 -1.89 -6.01 18.74
N PRO A 939 -1.46 -7.19 18.26
CA PRO A 939 -0.27 -7.35 17.42
C PRO A 939 -0.41 -6.71 16.02
N SER A 940 -1.62 -6.45 15.53
CA SER A 940 -1.86 -5.83 14.22
C SER A 940 -3.07 -4.89 14.28
N SER A 941 -3.44 -4.29 13.14
CA SER A 941 -4.59 -3.40 13.00
C SER A 941 -5.87 -4.06 13.51
N LEU A 942 -6.64 -3.35 14.34
CA LEU A 942 -7.91 -3.85 14.87
C LEU A 942 -8.96 -3.97 13.77
N THR A 943 -9.73 -5.07 13.80
CA THR A 943 -10.83 -5.31 12.85
C THR A 943 -12.20 -5.27 13.52
N CYS A 944 -12.32 -5.78 14.76
CA CYS A 944 -13.59 -5.81 15.49
C CYS A 944 -13.35 -5.70 17.00
N LEU A 945 -14.29 -5.04 17.69
CA LEU A 945 -14.31 -4.88 19.15
C LEU A 945 -15.71 -5.18 19.67
N LYS A 946 -15.82 -6.05 20.68
CA LYS A 946 -17.11 -6.37 21.34
C LYS A 946 -16.92 -6.56 22.85
N THR A 947 -17.82 -5.97 23.64
CA THR A 947 -17.88 -6.17 25.10
C THR A 947 -18.89 -7.26 25.44
N LEU A 948 -18.58 -8.10 26.43
CA LEU A 948 -19.54 -9.10 26.92
C LEU A 948 -20.71 -8.40 27.64
N LYS A 949 -21.94 -8.69 27.25
CA LYS A 949 -23.20 -8.22 27.85
C LYS A 949 -23.33 -8.65 29.31
N THR A 950 -23.06 -9.92 29.64
CA THR A 950 -23.26 -10.42 31.02
C THR A 950 -22.10 -10.10 31.97
N SER A 951 -20.97 -9.66 31.41
CA SER A 951 -19.78 -9.29 32.16
C SER A 951 -19.05 -8.15 31.44
N ASP A 952 -19.62 -6.94 31.58
CA ASP A 952 -19.15 -5.69 30.97
C ASP A 952 -17.65 -5.39 31.19
N GLN A 953 -17.06 -5.99 32.22
CA GLN A 953 -15.64 -5.97 32.54
C GLN A 953 -14.76 -6.72 31.53
N TYR A 954 -15.30 -7.46 30.56
CA TYR A 954 -14.50 -8.15 29.55
C TYR A 954 -14.70 -7.58 28.14
N LEU A 955 -13.58 -7.25 27.51
CA LEU A 955 -13.50 -6.73 26.15
C LEU A 955 -12.82 -7.76 25.24
N MET A 956 -13.46 -8.09 24.12
CA MET A 956 -12.90 -8.97 23.11
C MET A 956 -12.51 -8.16 21.87
N ALA A 957 -11.35 -8.50 21.28
CA ALA A 957 -10.78 -7.79 20.15
C ALA A 957 -10.17 -8.76 19.13
N SER A 958 -10.30 -8.43 17.85
CA SER A 958 -9.63 -9.12 16.74
C SER A 958 -8.70 -8.18 15.97
N SER A 959 -7.63 -8.71 15.39
CA SER A 959 -6.70 -7.97 14.53
C SER A 959 -6.46 -8.64 13.18
N MET A 960 -5.97 -7.86 12.21
CA MET A 960 -5.75 -8.28 10.81
C MET A 960 -4.76 -9.44 10.62
N ASP A 961 -3.93 -9.74 11.63
CA ASP A 961 -3.04 -10.92 11.63
C ASP A 961 -3.76 -12.22 12.05
N GLY A 962 -5.07 -12.16 12.30
CA GLY A 962 -5.89 -13.28 12.74
C GLY A 962 -5.94 -13.46 14.26
N THR A 963 -5.24 -12.63 15.04
CA THR A 963 -5.26 -12.75 16.49
C THR A 963 -6.61 -12.30 17.07
N ILE A 964 -7.27 -13.18 17.83
CA ILE A 964 -8.46 -12.84 18.64
C ILE A 964 -8.14 -13.04 20.13
N LYS A 965 -8.40 -12.01 20.95
CA LYS A 965 -8.09 -12.01 22.38
C LYS A 965 -9.23 -11.47 23.24
N LEU A 966 -9.37 -12.05 24.43
CA LEU A 966 -10.24 -11.58 25.51
C LEU A 966 -9.42 -10.85 26.57
N TYR A 967 -9.87 -9.68 26.99
CA TYR A 967 -9.22 -8.82 27.98
C TYR A 967 -10.15 -8.56 29.17
N ASP A 968 -9.61 -8.56 30.38
CA ASP A 968 -10.31 -8.03 31.58
C ASP A 968 -9.95 -6.54 31.74
N GLN A 969 -10.95 -5.68 31.67
CA GLN A 969 -10.84 -4.23 31.76
C GLN A 969 -10.27 -3.74 33.10
N ARG A 970 -10.32 -4.57 34.16
CA ARG A 970 -9.72 -4.26 35.47
C ARG A 970 -8.22 -4.56 35.51
N MET A 971 -7.75 -5.45 34.63
CA MET A 971 -6.36 -5.93 34.61
C MET A 971 -5.48 -5.25 33.55
N VAL A 972 -6.00 -4.20 32.89
CA VAL A 972 -5.39 -3.55 31.71
C VAL A 972 -3.95 -3.08 31.94
N LYS A 973 -3.57 -2.73 33.18
CA LYS A 973 -2.19 -2.35 33.53
C LYS A 973 -1.13 -3.42 33.21
N ARG A 974 -1.51 -4.69 33.03
CA ARG A 974 -0.58 -5.79 32.74
C ARG A 974 -0.44 -6.12 31.25
N GLY A 975 -1.31 -5.64 30.37
CA GLY A 975 -1.24 -5.86 28.92
C GLY A 975 -1.34 -7.33 28.46
N VAL A 976 -1.56 -8.28 29.37
CA VAL A 976 -1.71 -9.70 29.06
C VAL A 976 -3.20 -10.00 28.90
N GLY A 977 -3.62 -10.42 27.70
CA GLY A 977 -4.97 -10.92 27.46
C GLY A 977 -5.27 -12.14 28.34
N VAL A 978 -6.51 -12.24 28.81
CA VAL A 978 -7.00 -13.35 29.66
C VAL A 978 -6.99 -14.66 28.87
N GLN A 979 -7.39 -14.60 27.60
CA GLN A 979 -7.49 -15.76 26.72
C GLN A 979 -7.13 -15.34 25.28
N THR A 980 -6.50 -16.25 24.52
CA THR A 980 -6.25 -16.11 23.07
C THR A 980 -6.95 -17.25 22.35
N TYR A 981 -7.57 -16.97 21.22
CA TYR A 981 -8.23 -17.96 20.36
C TYR A 981 -7.37 -18.16 19.10
N GLU A 982 -6.66 -19.29 19.05
CA GLU A 982 -5.69 -19.59 17.99
C GLU A 982 -6.33 -20.32 16.81
N GLY A 983 -5.65 -20.30 15.65
CA GLY A 983 -6.00 -21.08 14.46
C GLY A 983 -6.45 -20.25 13.25
N HIS A 984 -6.66 -18.95 13.41
CA HIS A 984 -6.98 -18.06 12.29
C HIS A 984 -5.77 -17.74 11.42
N VAL A 985 -6.00 -17.69 10.11
CA VAL A 985 -5.04 -17.22 9.11
C VAL A 985 -5.65 -16.00 8.44
N ASN A 986 -5.15 -14.80 8.80
CA ASN A 986 -5.53 -13.55 8.15
C ASN A 986 -4.28 -12.72 7.90
N SER A 987 -4.28 -11.97 6.80
CA SER A 987 -3.17 -11.08 6.46
C SER A 987 -3.65 -9.67 6.14
N HIS A 988 -4.78 -9.52 5.44
CA HIS A 988 -5.19 -8.22 4.89
C HIS A 988 -6.71 -7.96 4.85
N THR A 989 -7.57 -8.91 5.25
CA THR A 989 -9.04 -8.72 5.25
C THR A 989 -9.56 -8.35 6.64
N PRO A 990 -10.39 -7.30 6.79
CA PRO A 990 -11.10 -7.03 8.03
C PRO A 990 -12.17 -8.09 8.23
N ILE A 991 -11.98 -8.96 9.22
CA ILE A 991 -12.95 -9.99 9.59
C ILE A 991 -13.58 -9.65 10.93
N GLU A 992 -14.91 -9.73 10.97
CA GLU A 992 -15.68 -9.63 12.19
C GLU A 992 -15.81 -10.99 12.88
N PHE A 993 -15.97 -10.97 14.20
CA PHE A 993 -16.38 -12.14 14.97
C PHE A 993 -17.74 -11.91 15.61
N GLY A 994 -18.54 -12.96 15.73
CA GLY A 994 -19.79 -12.97 16.46
C GLY A 994 -19.64 -13.64 17.82
N ILE A 995 -20.21 -13.03 18.86
CA ILE A 995 -20.39 -13.67 20.18
C ILE A 995 -21.84 -14.12 20.29
N ASP A 996 -22.06 -15.38 20.65
CA ASP A 996 -23.41 -15.90 20.79
C ASP A 996 -24.15 -15.23 21.96
N PRO A 997 -25.50 -15.14 21.93
CA PRO A 997 -26.28 -14.45 22.97
C PRO A 997 -26.09 -14.98 24.40
N SER A 998 -25.64 -16.23 24.55
CA SER A 998 -25.33 -16.86 25.83
C SER A 998 -23.86 -16.74 26.26
N GLU A 999 -23.03 -16.08 25.45
CA GLU A 999 -21.60 -15.80 25.72
C GLU A 999 -20.76 -17.05 26.01
N ARG A 1000 -21.11 -18.16 25.37
CA ARG A 1000 -20.41 -19.44 25.46
C ARG A 1000 -19.46 -19.67 24.29
N PHE A 1001 -19.79 -19.15 23.12
CA PHE A 1001 -19.11 -19.40 21.87
C PHE A 1001 -18.80 -18.12 21.10
N ILE A 1002 -17.66 -18.15 20.42
CA ILE A 1002 -17.26 -17.16 19.42
C ILE A 1002 -17.16 -17.84 18.06
N LEU A 1003 -17.66 -17.17 17.02
CA LEU A 1003 -17.66 -17.59 15.63
C LEU A 1003 -16.95 -16.54 14.78
N SER A 1004 -16.04 -16.96 13.90
CA SER A 1004 -15.32 -16.05 12.99
C SER A 1004 -14.83 -16.78 11.74
N GLY A 1005 -14.75 -16.07 10.61
CA GLY A 1005 -14.15 -16.54 9.36
C GLY A 1005 -12.64 -16.27 9.27
N GLY A 1006 -11.99 -16.76 8.22
CA GLY A 1006 -10.57 -16.54 7.94
C GLY A 1006 -10.29 -16.35 6.45
N ASP A 1007 -9.15 -15.74 6.11
CA ASP A 1007 -8.67 -15.57 4.71
C ASP A 1007 -8.44 -16.92 4.00
N ASP A 1008 -8.33 -18.01 4.76
CA ASP A 1008 -8.28 -19.38 4.27
C ASP A 1008 -9.66 -19.97 3.91
N CYS A 1009 -10.71 -19.15 3.98
CA CYS A 1009 -12.11 -19.51 3.78
C CYS A 1009 -12.66 -20.52 4.80
N TYR A 1010 -11.97 -20.74 5.92
CA TYR A 1010 -12.48 -21.57 7.02
C TYR A 1010 -13.24 -20.74 8.04
N THR A 1011 -14.37 -21.29 8.48
CA THR A 1011 -15.15 -20.78 9.61
C THR A 1011 -14.84 -21.60 10.85
N ARG A 1012 -14.65 -20.93 11.97
CA ARG A 1012 -14.20 -21.53 13.22
C ARG A 1012 -15.06 -21.11 14.40
N ILE A 1013 -15.29 -22.05 15.31
CA ILE A 1013 -16.06 -21.84 16.54
C ILE A 1013 -15.17 -22.18 17.73
N TRP A 1014 -15.04 -21.28 18.70
CA TRP A 1014 -14.35 -21.56 19.96
C TRP A 1014 -15.29 -21.45 21.15
N SER A 1015 -14.98 -22.18 22.21
CA SER A 1015 -15.58 -21.92 23.52
C SER A 1015 -14.89 -20.72 24.17
N ILE A 1016 -15.67 -19.71 24.56
CA ILE A 1016 -15.18 -18.49 25.22
C ILE A 1016 -14.48 -18.84 26.53
N LYS A 1017 -15.06 -19.75 27.32
CA LYS A 1017 -14.58 -20.13 28.65
C LYS A 1017 -13.28 -20.93 28.64
N SER A 1018 -13.08 -21.84 27.69
CA SER A 1018 -11.88 -22.69 27.63
C SER A 1018 -10.85 -22.25 26.60
N GLY A 1019 -11.23 -21.40 25.64
CA GLY A 1019 -10.43 -21.08 24.46
C GLY A 1019 -10.27 -22.23 23.48
N GLN A 1020 -10.94 -23.36 23.72
CA GLN A 1020 -10.83 -24.54 22.87
C GLN A 1020 -11.55 -24.33 21.55
N LEU A 1021 -10.87 -24.62 20.43
CA LEU A 1021 -11.47 -24.73 19.11
C LEU A 1021 -12.44 -25.93 19.10
N MET A 1022 -13.72 -25.64 18.85
CA MET A 1022 -14.81 -26.62 18.84
C MET A 1022 -15.02 -27.19 17.44
N SER A 1023 -14.99 -26.32 16.42
CA SER A 1023 -15.21 -26.70 15.02
C SER A 1023 -14.43 -25.80 14.08
N GLU A 1024 -13.99 -26.37 12.95
CA GLU A 1024 -13.29 -25.70 11.85
C GLU A 1024 -13.80 -26.33 10.55
N ASN A 1025 -14.53 -25.57 9.73
CA ASN A 1025 -15.14 -26.08 8.50
C ASN A 1025 -14.96 -25.10 7.35
N LYS A 1026 -14.79 -25.64 6.15
CA LYS A 1026 -14.80 -24.88 4.89
C LYS A 1026 -16.06 -25.24 4.10
N PHE A 1027 -16.90 -24.24 3.84
CA PHE A 1027 -18.16 -24.39 3.09
C PHE A 1027 -18.38 -23.27 2.06
N SER A 1028 -17.44 -22.32 1.97
CA SER A 1028 -17.45 -21.19 1.04
C SER A 1028 -16.10 -21.16 0.33
N ASN A 1029 -16.10 -20.76 -0.94
CA ASN A 1029 -14.89 -20.48 -1.71
C ASN A 1029 -14.42 -19.03 -1.57
N SER A 1030 -15.24 -18.19 -0.94
CA SER A 1030 -14.91 -16.80 -0.57
C SER A 1030 -14.81 -16.64 0.95
N VAL A 1031 -14.09 -15.61 1.40
CA VAL A 1031 -13.86 -15.30 2.81
C VAL A 1031 -15.19 -14.93 3.49
N PRO A 1032 -15.60 -15.66 4.55
CA PRO A 1032 -16.73 -15.25 5.40
C PRO A 1032 -16.29 -14.04 6.26
N SER A 1033 -16.60 -12.83 5.80
CA SER A 1033 -16.08 -11.57 6.35
C SER A 1033 -16.92 -11.00 7.49
N VAL A 1034 -18.23 -11.30 7.52
CA VAL A 1034 -19.17 -10.75 8.51
C VAL A 1034 -19.98 -11.84 9.22
N VAL A 1035 -20.28 -11.59 10.50
CA VAL A 1035 -20.96 -12.55 11.38
C VAL A 1035 -22.03 -11.87 12.23
N CYS A 1036 -23.27 -12.37 12.17
CA CYS A 1036 -24.38 -11.90 13.00
C CYS A 1036 -25.12 -13.06 13.67
N TRP A 1037 -25.20 -13.08 15.00
CA TRP A 1037 -26.02 -14.08 15.71
C TRP A 1037 -27.50 -13.74 15.67
N SER A 1038 -28.35 -14.77 15.70
CA SER A 1038 -29.80 -14.60 15.71
C SER A 1038 -30.31 -13.97 17.00
N ALA A 1039 -31.26 -13.04 16.87
CA ALA A 1039 -31.77 -12.20 17.95
C ALA A 1039 -32.93 -12.82 18.76
N ASP A 1040 -33.22 -14.12 18.60
CA ASP A 1040 -34.47 -14.69 19.08
C ASP A 1040 -34.62 -14.67 20.62
N GLU A 1041 -35.43 -13.74 21.12
CA GLU A 1041 -35.75 -13.58 22.55
C GLU A 1041 -36.76 -14.62 23.07
N ARG A 1042 -37.56 -15.24 22.20
CA ARG A 1042 -38.63 -16.18 22.60
C ARG A 1042 -38.13 -17.47 23.25
N GLN A 1043 -36.82 -17.68 23.28
CA GLN A 1043 -36.19 -18.82 23.93
C GLN A 1043 -35.66 -18.55 25.34
N ARG A 1044 -35.66 -17.29 25.84
CA ARG A 1044 -35.19 -17.01 27.21
C ARG A 1044 -36.07 -17.67 28.29
N ASP A 1045 -37.36 -17.88 28.04
CA ASP A 1045 -38.30 -18.47 29.01
C ASP A 1045 -38.34 -19.99 29.01
N ARG A 1046 -37.79 -20.66 27.98
CA ARG A 1046 -37.56 -22.10 28.04
C ARG A 1046 -36.12 -22.34 28.45
N LYS A 1047 -35.93 -22.62 29.74
CA LYS A 1047 -34.71 -23.22 30.29
C LYS A 1047 -34.28 -24.52 29.58
N ASP A 1048 -34.90 -24.97 28.50
CA ASP A 1048 -34.60 -26.22 27.78
C ASP A 1048 -34.37 -26.07 26.26
N SER A 1049 -34.31 -24.85 25.70
CA SER A 1049 -34.02 -24.72 24.26
C SER A 1049 -32.53 -24.87 23.93
N ILE A 1050 -32.26 -25.50 22.79
CA ILE A 1050 -30.95 -25.95 22.35
C ILE A 1050 -30.70 -25.38 20.95
N GLY A 1051 -29.85 -24.34 20.86
CA GLY A 1051 -29.31 -23.80 19.60
C GLY A 1051 -29.73 -22.36 19.30
N HIS A 1052 -28.77 -21.43 19.30
CA HIS A 1052 -28.91 -20.12 18.63
C HIS A 1052 -28.20 -20.22 17.29
N GLY A 1053 -28.87 -19.88 16.18
CA GLY A 1053 -28.24 -19.85 14.85
C GLY A 1053 -27.43 -18.57 14.63
N ALA A 1054 -26.47 -18.61 13.71
CA ALA A 1054 -25.69 -17.45 13.25
C ALA A 1054 -25.77 -17.29 11.73
N TRP A 1055 -25.87 -16.04 11.29
CA TRP A 1055 -25.77 -15.64 9.90
C TRP A 1055 -24.32 -15.27 9.56
N LEU A 1056 -23.86 -15.71 8.40
CA LEU A 1056 -22.53 -15.41 7.87
C LEU A 1056 -22.69 -14.82 6.47
N GLY A 1057 -21.94 -13.76 6.19
CA GLY A 1057 -21.90 -13.13 4.88
C GLY A 1057 -20.54 -13.35 4.21
N SER A 1058 -20.56 -13.70 2.93
CA SER A 1058 -19.41 -13.68 2.05
C SER A 1058 -19.81 -13.11 0.68
N ARG A 1059 -18.84 -12.94 -0.23
CA ARG A 1059 -19.14 -12.56 -1.62
C ARG A 1059 -20.00 -13.60 -2.33
N GLU A 1060 -19.83 -14.88 -1.97
CA GLU A 1060 -20.50 -15.99 -2.64
C GLU A 1060 -21.98 -16.15 -2.25
N ALA A 1061 -22.33 -15.93 -0.97
CA ALA A 1061 -23.70 -16.03 -0.48
C ALA A 1061 -23.82 -15.57 0.98
N ILE A 1062 -25.07 -15.48 1.45
CA ILE A 1062 -25.43 -15.49 2.86
C ILE A 1062 -25.64 -16.95 3.30
N PHE A 1063 -25.09 -17.29 4.47
CA PHE A 1063 -25.20 -18.61 5.08
C PHE A 1063 -25.87 -18.53 6.46
N ASN A 1064 -26.59 -19.58 6.85
CA ASN A 1064 -27.11 -19.78 8.19
C ASN A 1064 -26.47 -21.02 8.82
N LEU A 1065 -25.86 -20.82 9.99
CA LEU A 1065 -25.21 -21.82 10.82
C LEU A 1065 -26.14 -22.17 12.00
N LEU A 1066 -26.55 -23.44 12.11
CA LEU A 1066 -27.40 -23.95 13.20
C LEU A 1066 -26.66 -24.95 14.11
#